data_AF-A0A4W4GF46-F1
#
_entry.id   AF-A0A4W4GF46-F1
#
_cell.length_a   1.000
_cell.length_b   1.000
_cell.length_c   1.000
_cell.angle_alpha   90.00
_cell.angle_beta   90.00
_cell.angle_gamma   90.00
#
_symmetry.space_group_name_H-M   'P 1'
#
loop_
_entity.id
_entity.type
_entity.pdbx_description
1 polymer ?
#
loop_
_entity_poly.entity_id
_entity_poly.type
_entity_poly.pdbx_seq_one_letter_code
_entity_poly.pdbx_strand_id
1 'polypeptide(L)'
;MQAARCPTDELSLTNCVVTNEKDFKSGQHVTVRTTPTHAYVFTVKTHNSVVPSTIAFSLPQRKWAGLSLNQDVEVSNYTFDTSRQYVGTMSLEIDFLQKKSADSNPYDTDKMAIEFIQHFNAQAFCLGQQFVFSFSDKVFLLVIRDIEAMDPSILKGEQGSSKKNKINVGLLHGNSQMIFEKAESSSISLVGKAKTRGARQSIINPDWNFERMGIGGLDKEFSDIFRRAFASRVFPPDIVEQMGCKHVKGILLFGPPGCGKTLMARQIGKMLNAREPKVVNGPEILNKYVGESEANIRKLFADAEEEQKRLGANSGLHIIIFDEIDAICKQRGSLAGSTGVHDTVVNQLLSKIDGVEQLNNILVIGMTNRPDLIDEALLRPGRLEVKMEIGLPDESGRVQILNIHTAKMKQAKMLAADVDIKELAVETKNFSGAELEGLVRAAQSTAMNRHIKASTQVEVDNEKAQSLQVGRSDFWASLENDIKPAFGTNQEDYSSYILNGIVKWSNAVSDILGDGELLVQQTKNSERTPLVTALLEGPPHSGKTALAAQIAEDSQFPFIKICSPDKMIGFSETAKCQAIKKIFDDAYKSQLSCVVVDDIERLLDFVPIGPRFSNSVLQALLVLLKKAPPRGRKLLILGTTSRKDVLQEMGMLDAFSTSIHIPNIARGEHLMEALELLGGFQEEERAHIAKAVKCKAVWIGIKKLQMLIEMSLQVRSRAHARVSRREGEGASPADLFNEILNSSSGFDGSCSTVFVVALSHREAGG
;
A
#
# COMPACT_ATOMS: atom_id res chain seq x y z
N MET A 1 -60.91 40.16 18.09
CA MET A 1 -61.65 39.58 16.94
C MET A 1 -61.82 38.09 17.15
N GLN A 2 -62.81 37.46 16.53
CA GLN A 2 -63.00 36.01 16.64
C GLN A 2 -62.40 35.26 15.45
N ALA A 3 -61.72 34.15 15.73
CA ALA A 3 -61.12 33.28 14.72
C ALA A 3 -62.19 32.47 13.97
N ALA A 4 -62.33 32.70 12.67
CA ALA A 4 -63.27 32.02 11.79
C ALA A 4 -62.56 31.07 10.82
N ARG A 5 -63.34 30.26 10.09
CA ARG A 5 -62.82 29.39 9.02
C ARG A 5 -62.72 30.16 7.71
N CYS A 6 -61.65 29.95 6.96
CA CYS A 6 -61.50 30.46 5.60
C CYS A 6 -62.71 30.07 4.70
N PRO A 7 -63.33 31.02 3.96
CA PRO A 7 -64.55 30.76 3.19
C PRO A 7 -64.38 29.84 1.97
N THR A 8 -63.25 29.93 1.28
CA THR A 8 -62.97 29.13 0.08
C THR A 8 -61.56 28.55 0.11
N ASP A 9 -61.35 27.47 -0.64
CA ASP A 9 -60.04 26.81 -0.76
C ASP A 9 -59.05 27.66 -1.57
N GLU A 10 -59.53 28.47 -2.51
CA GLU A 10 -58.71 29.43 -3.26
C GLU A 10 -58.06 30.46 -2.31
N LEU A 11 -58.84 31.00 -1.36
CA LEU A 11 -58.30 31.87 -0.33
C LEU A 11 -57.32 31.15 0.60
N SER A 12 -57.49 29.84 0.83
CA SER A 12 -56.55 29.03 1.60
C SER A 12 -55.18 28.91 0.93
N LEU A 13 -55.09 28.97 -0.40
CA LEU A 13 -53.84 28.93 -1.17
C LEU A 13 -53.04 30.24 -1.09
N THR A 14 -53.71 31.36 -0.76
CA THR A 14 -53.07 32.69 -0.77
C THR A 14 -52.20 32.97 0.45
N ASN A 15 -52.22 32.10 1.48
CA ASN A 15 -51.59 32.32 2.79
C ASN A 15 -51.93 33.67 3.46
N CYS A 16 -53.03 34.32 3.06
CA CYS A 16 -53.53 35.52 3.71
C CYS A 16 -54.60 35.17 4.76
N VAL A 17 -54.72 35.99 5.80
CA VAL A 17 -55.86 35.96 6.71
C VAL A 17 -56.98 36.78 6.10
N VAL A 18 -58.21 36.26 6.16
CA VAL A 18 -59.34 36.86 5.44
C VAL A 18 -60.21 37.66 6.40
N THR A 19 -60.42 38.94 6.13
CA THR A 19 -61.25 39.83 6.96
C THR A 19 -62.35 40.49 6.14
N ASN A 20 -63.28 41.16 6.81
CA ASN A 20 -64.25 42.01 6.12
C ASN A 20 -63.57 43.32 5.66
N GLU A 21 -64.03 43.91 4.55
CA GLU A 21 -63.55 45.20 4.02
C GLU A 21 -63.76 46.37 5.00
N LYS A 22 -64.71 46.24 5.93
CA LYS A 22 -65.00 47.27 6.94
C LYS A 22 -63.94 47.35 8.04
N ASP A 23 -63.22 46.25 8.30
CA ASP A 23 -62.30 46.17 9.44
C ASP A 23 -60.86 46.54 9.04
N PHE A 24 -60.37 45.98 7.93
CA PHE A 24 -59.00 46.17 7.45
C PHE A 24 -58.97 46.28 5.92
N LYS A 25 -57.90 46.86 5.37
CA LYS A 25 -57.68 46.90 3.92
C LYS A 25 -56.85 45.71 3.46
N SER A 26 -57.15 45.20 2.28
CA SER A 26 -56.34 44.15 1.63
C SER A 26 -54.90 44.64 1.44
N GLY A 27 -53.92 43.80 1.75
CA GLY A 27 -52.49 44.13 1.71
C GLY A 27 -51.94 44.76 2.99
N GLN A 28 -52.76 45.00 4.02
CA GLN A 28 -52.26 45.36 5.34
C GLN A 28 -51.68 44.14 6.06
N HIS A 29 -50.78 44.38 7.00
CA HIS A 29 -50.21 43.33 7.84
C HIS A 29 -50.68 43.49 9.28
N VAL A 30 -51.01 42.37 9.91
CA VAL A 30 -51.53 42.34 11.28
C VAL A 30 -50.76 41.35 12.13
N THR A 31 -50.57 41.69 13.39
CA THR A 31 -50.10 40.76 14.41
C THR A 31 -51.31 40.19 15.14
N VAL A 32 -51.40 38.86 15.16
CA VAL A 32 -52.39 38.09 15.90
C VAL A 32 -51.71 37.51 17.13
N ARG A 33 -52.20 37.88 18.32
CA ARG A 33 -51.73 37.34 19.61
C ARG A 33 -52.75 36.34 20.14
N THR A 34 -52.29 35.13 20.42
CA THR A 34 -53.09 34.05 21.02
C THR A 34 -52.81 33.89 22.50
N THR A 35 -51.58 34.22 22.92
CA THR A 35 -51.11 34.28 24.31
C THR A 35 -50.15 35.46 24.46
N PRO A 36 -49.87 35.95 25.68
CA PRO A 36 -48.97 37.10 25.88
C PRO A 36 -47.56 36.90 25.29
N THR A 37 -47.13 35.64 25.13
CA THR A 37 -45.79 35.27 24.65
C THR A 37 -45.75 34.92 23.16
N HIS A 38 -46.88 34.60 22.52
CA HIS A 38 -46.93 34.18 21.12
C HIS A 38 -47.64 35.21 20.24
N ALA A 39 -46.86 35.83 19.36
CA ALA A 39 -47.32 36.79 18.38
C ALA A 39 -46.99 36.27 16.96
N TYR A 40 -48.01 36.20 16.11
CA TYR A 40 -47.88 35.72 14.73
C TYR A 40 -48.23 36.86 13.77
N VAL A 41 -47.44 37.06 12.72
CA VAL A 41 -47.69 38.13 11.74
C VAL A 41 -48.32 37.52 10.48
N PHE A 42 -49.41 38.12 10.01
CA PHE A 42 -50.14 37.68 8.83
C PHE A 42 -50.43 38.86 7.88
N THR A 43 -50.64 38.53 6.59
CA THR A 43 -51.10 39.48 5.58
C THR A 43 -52.61 39.39 5.41
N VAL A 44 -53.29 40.52 5.40
CA VAL A 44 -54.74 40.60 5.31
C VAL A 44 -55.19 40.62 3.86
N LYS A 45 -56.22 39.83 3.55
CA LYS A 45 -56.99 39.90 2.31
C LYS A 45 -58.46 40.08 2.64
N THR A 46 -59.16 40.95 1.94
CA THR A 46 -60.57 41.21 2.25
C THR A 46 -61.51 40.32 1.44
N HIS A 47 -62.62 39.90 2.03
CA HIS A 47 -63.68 39.17 1.33
C HIS A 47 -65.06 39.42 1.95
N ASN A 48 -66.08 39.57 1.11
CA ASN A 48 -67.42 39.98 1.52
C ASN A 48 -68.18 38.91 2.34
N SER A 49 -67.77 37.64 2.27
CA SER A 49 -68.41 36.56 3.02
C SER A 49 -67.97 36.45 4.48
N VAL A 50 -66.97 37.24 4.91
CA VAL A 50 -66.50 37.23 6.30
C VAL A 50 -67.33 38.21 7.14
N VAL A 51 -67.76 37.78 8.32
CA VAL A 51 -68.55 38.62 9.23
C VAL A 51 -67.66 39.74 9.80
N PRO A 52 -68.13 41.00 9.91
CA PRO A 52 -67.36 42.07 10.56
C PRO A 52 -66.92 41.68 11.97
N SER A 53 -65.74 42.13 12.40
CA SER A 53 -65.08 41.77 13.67
C SER A 53 -64.64 40.30 13.81
N THR A 54 -64.67 39.53 12.72
CA THR A 54 -64.10 38.17 12.63
C THR A 54 -62.93 38.12 11.66
N ILE A 55 -61.98 37.23 11.93
CA ILE A 55 -60.78 37.01 11.11
C ILE A 55 -60.70 35.52 10.75
N ALA A 56 -60.76 35.22 9.46
CA ALA A 56 -60.82 33.86 8.96
C ALA A 56 -59.42 33.32 8.61
N PHE A 57 -59.11 32.13 9.13
CA PHE A 57 -57.82 31.48 8.94
C PHE A 57 -57.97 30.17 8.14
N SER A 58 -56.96 29.86 7.33
CA SER A 58 -56.85 28.58 6.65
C SER A 58 -56.48 27.44 7.62
N LEU A 59 -56.63 26.18 7.20
CA LEU A 59 -56.26 25.04 8.04
C LEU A 59 -54.75 25.02 8.38
N PRO A 60 -53.81 25.24 7.43
CA PRO A 60 -52.38 25.33 7.75
C PRO A 60 -52.05 26.46 8.73
N GLN A 61 -52.62 27.66 8.52
CA GLN A 61 -52.41 28.80 9.41
C GLN A 61 -52.88 28.52 10.84
N ARG A 62 -54.05 27.89 11.00
CA ARG A 62 -54.57 27.52 12.33
C ARG A 62 -53.73 26.48 13.02
N LYS A 63 -53.23 25.48 12.28
CA LYS A 63 -52.32 24.46 12.83
C LYS A 63 -51.01 25.08 13.31
N TRP A 64 -50.46 26.01 12.53
CA TRP A 64 -49.23 26.71 12.89
C TRP A 64 -49.42 27.66 14.09
N ALA A 65 -50.49 28.45 14.10
CA ALA A 65 -50.77 29.42 15.17
C ALA A 65 -51.49 28.82 16.41
N GLY A 66 -51.84 27.52 16.38
CA GLY A 66 -52.54 26.85 17.48
C GLY A 66 -53.96 27.37 17.73
N LEU A 67 -54.67 27.79 16.67
CA LEU A 67 -55.97 28.46 16.77
C LEU A 67 -57.16 27.50 16.64
N SER A 68 -58.12 27.64 17.55
CA SER A 68 -59.43 26.97 17.45
C SER A 68 -60.47 27.89 16.80
N LEU A 69 -61.53 27.31 16.23
CA LEU A 69 -62.64 28.10 15.69
C LEU A 69 -63.39 28.79 16.83
N ASN A 70 -63.83 30.03 16.60
CA ASN A 70 -64.53 30.91 17.54
C ASN A 70 -63.69 31.31 18.77
N GLN A 71 -62.37 31.14 18.72
CA GLN A 71 -61.47 31.64 19.74
C GLN A 71 -61.30 33.16 19.62
N ASP A 72 -61.34 33.88 20.74
CA ASP A 72 -61.01 35.30 20.77
C ASP A 72 -59.50 35.52 20.62
N VAL A 73 -59.14 36.40 19.69
CA VAL A 73 -57.76 36.77 19.38
C VAL A 73 -57.59 38.29 19.38
N GLU A 74 -56.45 38.75 19.87
CA GLU A 74 -56.07 40.15 19.81
C GLU A 74 -55.36 40.42 18.48
N VAL A 75 -55.87 41.37 17.71
CA VAL A 75 -55.36 41.73 16.38
C VAL A 75 -54.93 43.19 16.40
N SER A 76 -53.68 43.44 16.04
CA SER A 76 -53.09 44.79 15.98
C SER A 76 -52.38 45.00 14.65
N ASN A 77 -52.30 46.24 14.17
CA ASN A 77 -51.59 46.55 12.93
C ASN A 77 -50.08 46.33 13.13
N TYR A 78 -49.45 45.70 12.13
CA TYR A 78 -48.01 45.48 12.10
C TYR A 78 -47.40 46.26 10.94
N THR A 79 -46.39 47.07 11.23
CA THR A 79 -45.64 47.83 10.22
C THR A 79 -44.24 47.28 10.11
N PHE A 80 -43.84 46.89 8.90
CA PHE A 80 -42.50 46.38 8.61
C PHE A 80 -41.46 47.50 8.58
N ASP A 81 -40.28 47.22 9.13
CA ASP A 81 -39.10 48.05 8.92
C ASP A 81 -38.49 47.74 7.55
N THR A 82 -38.68 48.67 6.61
CA THR A 82 -38.22 48.61 5.22
C THR A 82 -36.71 48.48 5.06
N SER A 83 -35.91 48.72 6.10
CA SER A 83 -34.45 48.61 6.03
C SER A 83 -33.90 47.25 6.47
N ARG A 84 -34.66 46.46 7.23
CA ARG A 84 -34.16 45.26 7.93
C ARG A 84 -34.99 44.00 7.74
N GLN A 85 -36.26 44.15 7.35
CA GLN A 85 -37.20 43.03 7.31
C GLN A 85 -37.60 42.63 5.89
N TYR A 86 -37.01 43.19 4.84
CA TYR A 86 -37.18 42.64 3.51
C TYR A 86 -36.42 41.33 3.37
N VAL A 87 -37.10 40.32 2.84
CA VAL A 87 -36.49 39.01 2.58
C VAL A 87 -35.47 39.15 1.45
N GLY A 88 -34.21 38.85 1.74
CA GLY A 88 -33.17 38.66 0.74
C GLY A 88 -33.17 37.23 0.21
N THR A 89 -33.10 36.26 1.12
CA THR A 89 -33.13 34.84 0.79
C THR A 89 -34.06 34.09 1.76
N MET A 90 -34.88 33.18 1.25
CA MET A 90 -35.79 32.36 2.05
C MET A 90 -35.62 30.89 1.70
N SER A 91 -35.41 30.06 2.72
CA SER A 91 -35.31 28.61 2.59
C SER A 91 -36.63 27.95 3.00
N LEU A 92 -37.20 27.16 2.09
CA LEU A 92 -38.51 26.53 2.18
C LEU A 92 -38.36 25.01 2.09
N GLU A 93 -38.83 24.30 3.11
CA GLU A 93 -38.99 22.85 3.03
C GLU A 93 -40.30 22.50 2.33
N ILE A 94 -40.25 21.58 1.37
CA ILE A 94 -41.38 21.15 0.56
C ILE A 94 -41.69 19.65 0.72
N ASP A 95 -42.98 19.34 0.87
CA ASP A 95 -43.52 17.99 0.82
C ASP A 95 -44.90 17.98 0.12
N PHE A 96 -45.38 16.80 -0.32
CA PHE A 96 -46.73 16.66 -0.85
C PHE A 96 -47.76 16.78 0.28
N LEU A 97 -48.77 17.64 0.11
CA LEU A 97 -49.84 17.77 1.12
C LEU A 97 -50.61 16.46 1.30
N GLN A 98 -50.85 15.73 0.20
CA GLN A 98 -51.46 14.40 0.21
C GLN A 98 -50.45 13.36 -0.25
N LYS A 99 -49.96 12.52 0.67
CA LYS A 99 -48.99 11.46 0.37
C LYS A 99 -49.47 10.45 -0.69
N LYS A 100 -50.79 10.28 -0.85
CA LYS A 100 -51.39 9.44 -1.92
C LYS A 100 -51.19 10.00 -3.33
N SER A 101 -50.94 11.29 -3.45
CA SER A 101 -50.77 12.00 -4.73
C SER A 101 -49.31 12.19 -5.14
N ALA A 102 -48.38 11.64 -4.35
CA ALA A 102 -46.94 11.72 -4.57
C ALA A 102 -46.56 11.02 -5.87
N ASP A 103 -45.80 11.71 -6.71
CA ASP A 103 -45.22 11.20 -7.94
C ASP A 103 -43.69 11.37 -7.92
N SER A 104 -43.02 10.72 -8.86
CA SER A 104 -41.56 10.79 -9.05
C SER A 104 -41.14 11.80 -10.12
N ASN A 105 -42.06 12.65 -10.58
CA ASN A 105 -41.78 13.64 -11.61
C ASN A 105 -40.80 14.70 -11.08
N PRO A 106 -39.84 15.16 -11.91
CA PRO A 106 -38.95 16.24 -11.53
C PRO A 106 -39.68 17.59 -11.59
N TYR A 107 -39.65 18.34 -10.48
CA TYR A 107 -40.19 19.69 -10.40
C TYR A 107 -39.08 20.73 -10.54
N ASP A 108 -39.26 21.67 -11.46
CA ASP A 108 -38.30 22.73 -11.78
C ASP A 108 -38.39 23.88 -10.75
N THR A 109 -37.44 23.89 -9.82
CA THR A 109 -37.32 24.87 -8.73
C THR A 109 -37.18 26.31 -9.22
N ASP A 110 -36.60 26.54 -10.40
CA ASP A 110 -36.43 27.90 -10.92
C ASP A 110 -37.79 28.47 -11.37
N LYS A 111 -38.62 27.63 -12.02
CA LYS A 111 -40.02 27.99 -12.35
C LYS A 111 -40.88 28.13 -11.09
N MET A 112 -40.72 27.22 -10.14
CA MET A 112 -41.43 27.29 -8.86
C MET A 112 -41.10 28.58 -8.10
N ALA A 113 -39.84 29.02 -8.10
CA ALA A 113 -39.43 30.26 -7.47
C ALA A 113 -40.12 31.48 -8.11
N ILE A 114 -40.19 31.52 -9.44
CA ILE A 114 -40.85 32.61 -10.18
C ILE A 114 -42.35 32.65 -9.85
N GLU A 115 -43.03 31.51 -9.93
CA GLU A 115 -44.45 31.40 -9.63
C GLU A 115 -44.74 31.72 -8.16
N PHE A 116 -43.88 31.25 -7.24
CA PHE A 116 -43.97 31.56 -5.82
C PHE A 116 -43.91 33.09 -5.56
N ILE A 117 -42.94 33.78 -6.15
CA ILE A 117 -42.81 35.24 -6.01
C ILE A 117 -44.02 35.95 -6.62
N GLN A 118 -44.53 35.50 -7.77
CA GLN A 118 -45.72 36.07 -8.39
C GLN A 118 -46.97 35.94 -7.51
N HIS A 119 -47.15 34.80 -6.85
CA HIS A 119 -48.32 34.53 -6.01
C HIS A 119 -48.24 35.16 -4.61
N PHE A 120 -47.05 35.21 -4.00
CA PHE A 120 -46.86 35.62 -2.61
C PHE A 120 -46.16 36.99 -2.46
N ASN A 121 -46.07 37.78 -3.54
CA ASN A 121 -45.44 39.09 -3.49
C ASN A 121 -46.06 39.99 -2.40
N ALA A 122 -45.22 40.75 -1.70
CA ALA A 122 -45.62 41.66 -0.63
C ALA A 122 -46.40 40.97 0.52
N GLN A 123 -46.15 39.69 0.78
CA GLN A 123 -46.70 38.98 1.94
C GLN A 123 -45.69 38.82 3.08
N ALA A 124 -46.21 38.88 4.30
CA ALA A 124 -45.51 38.59 5.54
C ALA A 124 -45.30 37.08 5.74
N PHE A 125 -44.07 36.71 6.06
CA PHE A 125 -43.68 35.34 6.35
C PHE A 125 -42.89 35.26 7.67
N CYS A 126 -43.18 34.23 8.45
CA CYS A 126 -42.52 33.98 9.73
C CYS A 126 -41.73 32.66 9.70
N LEU A 127 -40.65 32.60 10.47
CA LEU A 127 -39.86 31.38 10.66
C LEU A 127 -40.76 30.25 11.18
N GLY A 128 -40.68 29.07 10.57
CA GLY A 128 -41.48 27.90 10.92
C GLY A 128 -42.93 27.92 10.43
N GLN A 129 -43.36 28.95 9.70
CA GLN A 129 -44.72 29.05 9.18
C GLN A 129 -45.03 27.92 8.19
N GLN A 130 -46.20 27.30 8.34
CA GLN A 130 -46.70 26.26 7.45
C GLN A 130 -47.82 26.80 6.57
N PHE A 131 -47.70 26.58 5.26
CA PHE A 131 -48.72 27.00 4.29
C PHE A 131 -48.70 26.10 3.06
N VAL A 132 -49.66 26.32 2.16
CA VAL A 132 -49.84 25.49 0.97
C VAL A 132 -49.48 26.26 -0.29
N PHE A 133 -48.86 25.59 -1.24
CA PHE A 133 -48.49 26.14 -2.54
C PHE A 133 -48.96 25.20 -3.64
N SER A 134 -49.63 25.75 -4.65
CA SER A 134 -50.07 25.00 -5.82
C SER A 134 -49.07 25.21 -6.95
N PHE A 135 -48.61 24.13 -7.57
CA PHE A 135 -47.74 24.18 -8.74
C PHE A 135 -48.05 23.00 -9.65
N SER A 136 -48.27 23.24 -10.95
CA SER A 136 -48.61 22.21 -11.95
C SER A 136 -49.75 21.27 -11.50
N ASP A 137 -50.87 21.84 -11.03
CA ASP A 137 -52.06 21.12 -10.52
C ASP A 137 -51.82 20.20 -9.30
N LYS A 138 -50.67 20.37 -8.62
CA LYS A 138 -50.33 19.66 -7.38
C LYS A 138 -50.22 20.63 -6.22
N VAL A 139 -50.67 20.19 -5.04
CA VAL A 139 -50.64 20.99 -3.82
C VAL A 139 -49.54 20.49 -2.89
N PHE A 140 -48.60 21.38 -2.59
CA PHE A 140 -47.48 21.15 -1.71
C PHE A 140 -47.71 21.81 -0.36
N LEU A 141 -47.20 21.18 0.69
CA LEU A 141 -47.06 21.76 2.01
C LEU A 141 -45.65 22.37 2.10
N LEU A 142 -45.58 23.67 2.36
CA LEU A 142 -44.34 24.41 2.57
C LEU A 142 -44.17 24.76 4.04
N VAL A 143 -42.93 24.65 4.52
CA VAL A 143 -42.51 25.07 5.86
C VAL A 143 -41.29 25.97 5.75
N ILE A 144 -41.35 27.15 6.37
CA ILE A 144 -40.24 28.10 6.32
C ILE A 144 -39.15 27.67 7.30
N ARG A 145 -37.96 27.37 6.79
CA ARG A 145 -36.82 26.91 7.59
C ARG A 145 -35.88 28.04 7.99
N ASP A 146 -35.60 28.97 7.07
CA ASP A 146 -34.72 30.10 7.32
C ASP A 146 -35.15 31.32 6.51
N ILE A 147 -34.92 32.51 7.06
CA ILE A 147 -35.17 33.79 6.40
C ILE A 147 -33.97 34.70 6.65
N GLU A 148 -33.34 35.14 5.59
CA GLU A 148 -32.24 36.10 5.60
C GLU A 148 -32.73 37.46 5.08
N ALA A 149 -32.37 38.54 5.79
CA ALA A 149 -32.66 39.89 5.36
C ALA A 149 -31.86 40.28 4.11
N MET A 150 -32.46 41.11 3.27
CA MET A 150 -31.77 41.72 2.12
C MET A 150 -30.70 42.69 2.61
N ASP A 151 -29.49 42.60 2.07
CA ASP A 151 -28.43 43.56 2.39
C ASP A 151 -28.78 44.91 1.75
N PRO A 152 -28.92 46.00 2.52
CA PRO A 152 -29.25 47.32 1.99
C PRO A 152 -28.20 47.87 1.01
N SER A 153 -26.99 47.29 0.99
CA SER A 153 -25.92 47.64 0.04
C SER A 153 -26.24 47.25 -1.41
N ILE A 154 -27.04 46.18 -1.61
CA ILE A 154 -27.45 45.69 -2.94
C ILE A 154 -28.39 46.69 -3.64
N LEU A 155 -29.21 47.41 -2.87
CA LEU A 155 -30.08 48.48 -3.38
C LEU A 155 -29.28 49.73 -3.84
N LYS A 156 -28.02 49.85 -3.43
CA LYS A 156 -27.12 50.97 -3.75
C LYS A 156 -26.02 50.63 -4.76
N GLY A 157 -25.91 49.37 -5.22
CA GLY A 157 -24.94 48.95 -6.25
C GLY A 157 -23.51 48.74 -5.75
N GLU A 158 -23.26 48.63 -4.44
CA GLU A 158 -21.93 48.34 -3.87
C GLU A 158 -21.75 46.84 -3.54
N GLN A 159 -20.52 46.31 -3.63
CA GLN A 159 -20.22 44.91 -3.31
C GLN A 159 -20.38 44.64 -1.81
N GLY A 160 -21.42 43.89 -1.44
CA GLY A 160 -21.85 43.64 -0.06
C GLY A 160 -20.88 42.78 0.77
N SER A 161 -20.84 43.05 2.08
CA SER A 161 -20.09 42.25 3.06
C SER A 161 -20.84 40.95 3.39
N SER A 162 -20.13 39.82 3.47
CA SER A 162 -20.71 38.47 3.52
C SER A 162 -21.42 38.06 4.83
N LYS A 163 -21.84 38.99 5.70
CA LYS A 163 -22.62 38.64 6.90
C LYS A 163 -24.13 38.70 6.61
N LYS A 164 -24.71 37.54 6.31
CA LYS A 164 -26.16 37.33 6.19
C LYS A 164 -26.83 37.46 7.56
N ASN A 165 -27.77 38.41 7.70
CA ASN A 165 -28.54 38.60 8.92
C ASN A 165 -29.81 37.75 8.89
N LYS A 166 -29.91 36.78 9.81
CA LYS A 166 -31.12 35.97 9.98
C LYS A 166 -32.22 36.76 10.67
N ILE A 167 -33.45 36.66 10.18
CA ILE A 167 -34.62 37.34 10.71
C ILE A 167 -35.74 36.34 10.99
N ASN A 168 -36.55 36.61 12.03
CA ASN A 168 -37.68 35.73 12.38
C ASN A 168 -38.94 36.04 11.58
N VAL A 169 -39.10 37.27 11.12
CA VAL A 169 -40.25 37.75 10.33
C VAL A 169 -39.73 38.60 9.20
N GLY A 170 -40.16 38.33 7.98
CA GLY A 170 -39.77 39.09 6.79
C GLY A 170 -40.94 39.35 5.83
N LEU A 171 -40.81 40.41 5.05
CA LEU A 171 -41.73 40.78 3.98
C LEU A 171 -41.14 40.34 2.63
N LEU A 172 -41.88 39.53 1.88
CA LEU A 172 -41.45 39.06 0.56
C LEU A 172 -41.40 40.22 -0.43
N HIS A 173 -40.31 40.30 -1.19
CA HIS A 173 -40.14 41.28 -2.25
C HIS A 173 -39.87 40.58 -3.59
N GLY A 174 -40.10 41.27 -4.71
CA GLY A 174 -39.88 40.70 -6.05
C GLY A 174 -38.45 40.24 -6.32
N ASN A 175 -37.46 40.82 -5.62
CA ASN A 175 -36.04 40.47 -5.74
C ASN A 175 -35.57 39.43 -4.71
N SER A 176 -36.48 38.87 -3.91
CA SER A 176 -36.13 37.84 -2.92
C SER A 176 -35.75 36.54 -3.63
N GLN A 177 -34.68 35.88 -3.18
CA GLN A 177 -34.26 34.58 -3.71
C GLN A 177 -34.89 33.45 -2.90
N MET A 178 -35.53 32.50 -3.58
CA MET A 178 -36.14 31.32 -2.95
C MET A 178 -35.21 30.13 -3.07
N ILE A 179 -35.13 29.35 -2.00
CA ILE A 179 -34.38 28.10 -1.96
C ILE A 179 -35.31 27.00 -1.47
N PHE A 180 -35.51 25.96 -2.27
CA PHE A 180 -36.36 24.82 -1.92
C PHE A 180 -35.53 23.63 -1.42
N GLU A 181 -35.99 23.02 -0.33
CA GLU A 181 -35.45 21.83 0.32
C GLU A 181 -36.51 20.75 0.38
N LYS A 182 -36.21 19.52 -0.04
CA LYS A 182 -37.16 18.43 0.18
C LYS A 182 -37.18 18.02 1.66
N ALA A 183 -38.35 17.66 2.17
CA ALA A 183 -38.44 17.03 3.49
C ALA A 183 -37.71 15.67 3.52
N GLU A 184 -37.09 15.31 4.64
CA GLU A 184 -36.26 14.08 4.77
C GLU A 184 -37.01 12.79 4.40
N SER A 185 -38.31 12.75 4.67
CA SER A 185 -39.18 11.61 4.36
C SER A 185 -39.84 11.67 2.97
N SER A 186 -39.59 12.73 2.20
CA SER A 186 -40.29 12.96 0.92
C SER A 186 -39.55 12.36 -0.26
N SER A 187 -40.31 11.77 -1.18
CA SER A 187 -39.82 11.23 -2.46
C SER A 187 -39.78 12.26 -3.59
N ILE A 188 -40.06 13.54 -3.30
CA ILE A 188 -40.08 14.61 -4.30
C ILE A 188 -38.70 14.79 -4.95
N SER A 189 -38.70 14.95 -6.28
CA SER A 189 -37.49 15.21 -7.08
C SER A 189 -37.46 16.68 -7.49
N LEU A 190 -36.47 17.43 -6.99
CA LEU A 190 -36.28 18.85 -7.28
C LEU A 190 -35.09 19.07 -8.23
N VAL A 191 -35.35 19.78 -9.34
CA VAL A 191 -34.35 20.11 -10.37
C VAL A 191 -34.24 21.64 -10.48
N GLY A 192 -33.09 22.18 -10.86
CA GLY A 192 -32.87 23.63 -11.01
C GLY A 192 -31.84 24.20 -10.02
N LYS A 193 -31.64 25.52 -10.09
CA LYS A 193 -30.62 26.25 -9.31
C LYS A 193 -31.16 26.72 -7.96
N ALA A 194 -32.46 26.96 -7.85
CA ALA A 194 -33.16 27.39 -6.64
C ALA A 194 -33.41 26.26 -5.61
N LYS A 195 -32.53 25.25 -5.54
CA LYS A 195 -32.54 24.21 -4.50
C LYS A 195 -31.41 24.45 -3.52
N THR A 196 -31.56 24.02 -2.26
CA THR A 196 -30.42 24.10 -1.35
C THR A 196 -29.27 23.32 -1.96
N ARG A 197 -28.14 24.02 -2.14
CA ARG A 197 -26.83 23.38 -2.24
C ARG A 197 -26.66 22.70 -0.89
N GLY A 198 -27.19 21.48 -0.76
CA GLY A 198 -27.08 20.69 0.46
C GLY A 198 -25.66 20.86 0.96
N ALA A 199 -25.48 21.13 2.24
CA ALA A 199 -24.17 21.15 2.87
C ALA A 199 -23.55 19.77 2.62
N ARG A 200 -22.91 19.63 1.45
CA ARG A 200 -22.18 18.44 1.07
C ARG A 200 -21.05 18.45 2.06
N GLN A 201 -21.14 17.58 3.05
CA GLN A 201 -20.00 17.26 3.87
C GLN A 201 -18.88 16.97 2.89
N SER A 202 -17.86 17.82 2.93
CA SER A 202 -16.68 17.67 2.11
C SER A 202 -16.23 16.23 2.31
N ILE A 203 -16.28 15.42 1.25
CA ILE A 203 -15.88 13.99 1.32
C ILE A 203 -14.41 13.89 1.78
N ILE A 204 -13.67 14.99 1.71
CA ILE A 204 -12.26 15.10 2.09
C ILE A 204 -12.10 16.23 3.09
N ASN A 205 -11.44 15.93 4.21
CA ASN A 205 -10.93 16.96 5.12
C ASN A 205 -9.75 17.68 4.44
N PRO A 206 -9.77 19.02 4.33
CA PRO A 206 -8.71 19.76 3.64
C PRO A 206 -7.34 19.70 4.33
N ASP A 207 -7.27 19.32 5.61
CA ASP A 207 -6.04 19.32 6.43
C ASP A 207 -5.37 17.93 6.51
N TRP A 208 -5.10 17.31 5.37
CA TRP A 208 -4.40 16.01 5.36
C TRP A 208 -2.89 16.22 5.17
N ASN A 209 -2.10 15.72 6.13
CA ASN A 209 -0.64 15.76 6.06
C ASN A 209 -0.10 14.32 6.17
N PHE A 210 0.66 13.89 5.18
CA PHE A 210 1.13 12.52 5.00
C PHE A 210 1.89 11.98 6.22
N GLU A 211 2.77 12.81 6.80
CA GLU A 211 3.54 12.45 8.00
C GLU A 211 2.64 12.20 9.22
N ARG A 212 1.55 12.96 9.35
CA ARG A 212 0.58 12.78 10.44
C ARG A 212 -0.28 11.53 10.28
N MET A 213 -0.44 11.05 9.05
CA MET A 213 -1.20 9.84 8.74
C MET A 213 -0.39 8.55 8.95
N GLY A 214 0.92 8.67 9.25
CA GLY A 214 1.79 7.53 9.51
C GLY A 214 2.07 6.69 8.26
N ILE A 215 1.97 7.29 7.07
CA ILE A 215 2.43 6.69 5.81
C ILE A 215 3.75 7.37 5.46
N GLY A 216 4.82 6.58 5.28
CA GLY A 216 6.11 7.06 4.82
C GLY A 216 6.52 6.38 3.52
N GLY A 217 7.15 7.12 2.62
CA GLY A 217 7.80 6.61 1.42
C GLY A 217 6.90 6.27 0.24
N LEU A 218 5.60 6.56 0.33
CA LEU A 218 4.58 6.22 -0.69
C LEU A 218 3.85 7.46 -1.25
N ASP A 219 4.48 8.63 -1.18
CA ASP A 219 3.84 9.91 -1.52
C ASP A 219 3.46 9.98 -3.01
N LYS A 220 4.30 9.42 -3.89
CA LYS A 220 4.08 9.42 -5.34
C LYS A 220 2.91 8.51 -5.71
N GLU A 221 2.93 7.29 -5.18
CA GLU A 221 1.90 6.27 -5.34
C GLU A 221 0.56 6.81 -4.84
N PHE A 222 0.54 7.35 -3.62
CA PHE A 222 -0.68 7.93 -3.04
C PHE A 222 -1.21 9.09 -3.86
N SER A 223 -0.35 10.01 -4.32
CA SER A 223 -0.75 11.13 -5.17
C SER A 223 -1.36 10.67 -6.50
N ASP A 224 -0.86 9.57 -7.08
CA ASP A 224 -1.44 9.00 -8.31
C ASP A 224 -2.81 8.36 -8.05
N ILE A 225 -2.99 7.63 -6.93
CA ILE A 225 -4.32 7.15 -6.51
C ILE A 225 -5.27 8.33 -6.35
N PHE A 226 -4.81 9.38 -5.68
CA PHE A 226 -5.64 10.54 -5.39
C PHE A 226 -6.11 11.24 -6.64
N ARG A 227 -5.20 11.48 -7.58
CA ARG A 227 -5.52 12.06 -8.87
C ARG A 227 -6.46 11.19 -9.69
N ARG A 228 -6.27 9.86 -9.71
CA ARG A 228 -7.02 8.95 -10.58
C ARG A 228 -8.38 8.54 -10.00
N ALA A 229 -8.44 8.23 -8.71
CA ALA A 229 -9.65 7.69 -8.07
C ALA A 229 -10.47 8.77 -7.35
N PHE A 230 -9.82 9.74 -6.69
CA PHE A 230 -10.50 10.70 -5.82
C PHE A 230 -10.83 12.03 -6.49
N ALA A 231 -10.08 12.47 -7.50
CA ALA A 231 -10.33 13.75 -8.17
C ALA A 231 -11.79 13.91 -8.63
N SER A 232 -12.36 12.89 -9.28
CA SER A 232 -13.77 12.93 -9.73
C SER A 232 -14.78 13.13 -8.60
N ARG A 233 -14.44 12.76 -7.37
CA ARG A 233 -15.30 12.87 -6.18
C ARG A 233 -15.07 14.17 -5.40
N VAL A 234 -13.95 14.85 -5.64
CA VAL A 234 -13.61 16.15 -5.04
C VAL A 234 -14.20 17.31 -5.83
N PHE A 235 -14.21 17.19 -7.16
CA PHE A 235 -14.76 18.24 -8.02
C PHE A 235 -16.29 18.37 -7.85
N PRO A 236 -16.84 19.59 -8.03
CA PRO A 236 -18.29 19.79 -8.02
C PRO A 236 -18.98 18.88 -9.04
N PRO A 237 -20.03 18.14 -8.65
CA PRO A 237 -20.68 17.15 -9.53
C PRO A 237 -21.31 17.78 -10.76
N ASP A 238 -21.69 19.05 -10.73
CA ASP A 238 -22.20 19.76 -11.90
C ASP A 238 -21.17 19.75 -13.05
N ILE A 239 -19.87 19.88 -12.72
CA ILE A 239 -18.78 19.82 -13.70
C ILE A 239 -18.54 18.36 -14.12
N VAL A 240 -18.65 17.42 -13.20
CA VAL A 240 -18.45 15.98 -13.48
C VAL A 240 -19.56 15.44 -14.40
N GLU A 241 -20.81 15.84 -14.18
CA GLU A 241 -21.96 15.52 -15.04
C GLU A 241 -21.79 16.15 -16.43
N GLN A 242 -21.34 17.41 -16.52
CA GLN A 242 -21.02 18.05 -17.81
C GLN A 242 -19.91 17.32 -18.57
N MET A 243 -18.91 16.78 -17.85
CA MET A 243 -17.85 15.96 -18.44
C MET A 243 -18.29 14.52 -18.76
N GLY A 244 -19.48 14.08 -18.33
CA GLY A 244 -19.97 12.72 -18.51
C GLY A 244 -19.08 11.63 -17.89
N CYS A 245 -18.24 11.99 -16.92
CA CYS A 245 -17.25 11.09 -16.34
C CYS A 245 -17.89 10.20 -15.28
N LYS A 246 -17.73 8.88 -15.43
CA LYS A 246 -18.12 7.91 -14.39
C LYS A 246 -17.06 7.91 -13.27
N HIS A 247 -17.51 7.79 -12.03
CA HIS A 247 -16.59 7.64 -10.90
C HIS A 247 -15.90 6.28 -10.93
N VAL A 248 -14.63 6.27 -10.53
CA VAL A 248 -13.86 5.03 -10.36
C VAL A 248 -14.49 4.19 -9.26
N LYS A 249 -14.80 2.93 -9.58
CA LYS A 249 -15.46 2.00 -8.66
C LYS A 249 -14.49 1.20 -7.80
N GLY A 250 -13.25 0.98 -8.25
CA GLY A 250 -12.33 0.16 -7.50
C GLY A 250 -10.85 0.41 -7.76
N ILE A 251 -10.07 0.14 -6.72
CA ILE A 251 -8.62 0.27 -6.64
C ILE A 251 -8.07 -1.09 -6.22
N LEU A 252 -7.06 -1.60 -6.91
CA LEU A 252 -6.31 -2.79 -6.53
C LEU A 252 -4.90 -2.39 -6.12
N LEU A 253 -4.56 -2.65 -4.85
CA LEU A 253 -3.21 -2.49 -4.31
C LEU A 253 -2.52 -3.85 -4.31
N PHE A 254 -1.39 -3.97 -5.00
CA PHE A 254 -0.61 -5.21 -5.03
C PHE A 254 0.87 -4.95 -4.82
N GLY A 255 1.60 -5.95 -4.34
CA GLY A 255 3.04 -5.81 -4.10
C GLY A 255 3.55 -6.80 -3.07
N PRO A 256 4.87 -6.85 -2.82
CA PRO A 256 5.46 -7.75 -1.82
C PRO A 256 4.84 -7.58 -0.42
N PRO A 257 4.83 -8.66 0.40
CA PRO A 257 4.32 -8.58 1.77
C PRO A 257 5.15 -7.57 2.60
N GLY A 258 4.54 -7.03 3.65
CA GLY A 258 5.23 -6.10 4.56
C GLY A 258 5.38 -4.64 4.08
N CYS A 259 4.93 -4.30 2.86
CA CYS A 259 5.07 -2.94 2.31
C CYS A 259 3.93 -1.97 2.68
N GLY A 260 3.12 -2.27 3.70
CA GLY A 260 2.11 -1.33 4.21
C GLY A 260 0.82 -1.21 3.40
N LYS A 261 0.49 -2.17 2.52
CA LYS A 261 -0.76 -2.17 1.71
C LYS A 261 -2.02 -2.01 2.56
N THR A 262 -2.15 -2.82 3.62
CA THR A 262 -3.27 -2.77 4.58
C THR A 262 -3.34 -1.45 5.33
N LEU A 263 -2.19 -0.87 5.68
CA LEU A 263 -2.13 0.43 6.33
C LEU A 263 -2.61 1.53 5.38
N MET A 264 -2.14 1.52 4.13
CA MET A 264 -2.56 2.48 3.11
C MET A 264 -4.07 2.44 2.87
N ALA A 265 -4.66 1.25 2.69
CA ALA A 265 -6.10 1.11 2.50
C ALA A 265 -6.92 1.65 3.69
N ARG A 266 -6.51 1.34 4.92
CA ARG A 266 -7.17 1.84 6.13
C ARG A 266 -7.07 3.36 6.26
N GLN A 267 -5.92 3.93 5.93
CA GLN A 267 -5.73 5.38 6.00
C GLN A 267 -6.50 6.12 4.90
N ILE A 268 -6.59 5.56 3.69
CA ILE A 268 -7.49 6.06 2.64
C ILE A 268 -8.93 6.08 3.15
N GLY A 269 -9.38 4.99 3.78
CA GLY A 269 -10.72 4.91 4.37
C GLY A 269 -10.98 5.93 5.49
N LYS A 270 -9.98 6.24 6.32
CA LYS A 270 -10.09 7.26 7.39
C LYS A 270 -10.02 8.70 6.88
N MET A 271 -9.23 8.95 5.83
CA MET A 271 -9.02 10.28 5.26
C MET A 271 -10.26 10.78 4.54
N LEU A 272 -10.89 9.88 3.80
CA LEU A 272 -12.20 10.15 3.23
C LEU A 272 -13.14 10.26 4.42
N ASN A 273 -13.76 11.42 4.61
CA ASN A 273 -14.83 11.67 5.57
C ASN A 273 -16.13 10.94 5.15
N ALA A 274 -15.94 9.74 4.62
CA ALA A 274 -16.94 8.77 4.28
C ALA A 274 -17.39 8.05 5.56
N ARG A 275 -18.43 7.25 5.42
CA ARG A 275 -18.86 6.37 6.52
C ARG A 275 -17.77 5.38 6.88
N GLU A 276 -17.91 4.78 8.06
CA GLU A 276 -16.97 3.78 8.55
C GLU A 276 -16.69 2.70 7.49
N PRO A 277 -15.42 2.50 7.09
CA PRO A 277 -15.08 1.57 6.03
C PRO A 277 -15.35 0.13 6.46
N LYS A 278 -16.04 -0.64 5.62
CA LYS A 278 -16.25 -2.07 5.84
C LYS A 278 -15.00 -2.82 5.43
N VAL A 279 -14.23 -3.29 6.39
CA VAL A 279 -13.04 -4.12 6.17
C VAL A 279 -13.42 -5.58 6.29
N VAL A 280 -13.13 -6.37 5.26
CA VAL A 280 -13.39 -7.80 5.21
C VAL A 280 -12.15 -8.53 4.75
N ASN A 281 -11.82 -9.63 5.41
CA ASN A 281 -10.72 -10.49 4.96
C ASN A 281 -11.24 -11.49 3.90
N GLY A 282 -10.50 -11.73 2.82
CA GLY A 282 -10.89 -12.62 1.73
C GLY A 282 -11.36 -14.00 2.22
N PRO A 283 -10.59 -14.71 3.06
CA PRO A 283 -10.98 -16.01 3.62
C PRO A 283 -12.26 -15.97 4.48
N GLU A 284 -12.57 -14.84 5.12
CA GLU A 284 -13.74 -14.68 6.01
C GLU A 284 -15.07 -14.77 5.24
N ILE A 285 -15.05 -14.49 3.93
CA ILE A 285 -16.23 -14.55 3.07
C ILE A 285 -16.55 -16.00 2.68
N LEU A 286 -15.56 -16.89 2.72
CA LEU A 286 -15.69 -18.27 2.23
C LEU A 286 -16.28 -19.18 3.31
N ASN A 287 -17.55 -19.56 3.14
CA ASN A 287 -18.20 -20.60 3.91
C ASN A 287 -18.27 -21.93 3.14
N LYS A 288 -18.27 -23.05 3.89
CA LYS A 288 -18.41 -24.40 3.33
C LYS A 288 -19.82 -24.68 2.77
N TYR A 289 -20.82 -23.94 3.22
CA TYR A 289 -22.20 -24.08 2.78
C TYR A 289 -22.42 -23.34 1.44
N VAL A 290 -22.92 -24.07 0.45
CA VAL A 290 -23.18 -23.54 -0.90
C VAL A 290 -24.19 -22.37 -0.81
N GLY A 291 -23.85 -21.23 -1.42
CA GLY A 291 -24.69 -20.03 -1.46
C GLY A 291 -24.52 -19.06 -0.29
N GLU A 292 -23.96 -19.48 0.84
CA GLU A 292 -23.71 -18.56 1.97
C GLU A 292 -22.64 -17.51 1.64
N SER A 293 -21.55 -17.92 0.98
CA SER A 293 -20.49 -17.00 0.55
C SER A 293 -21.02 -15.90 -0.37
N GLU A 294 -21.96 -16.23 -1.26
CA GLU A 294 -22.63 -15.25 -2.13
C GLU A 294 -23.56 -14.34 -1.35
N ALA A 295 -24.33 -14.90 -0.40
CA ALA A 295 -25.22 -14.12 0.45
C ALA A 295 -24.42 -13.10 1.30
N ASN A 296 -23.24 -13.48 1.80
CA ASN A 296 -22.35 -12.59 2.54
C ASN A 296 -21.88 -11.41 1.67
N ILE A 297 -21.53 -11.65 0.41
CA ILE A 297 -21.22 -10.57 -0.54
C ILE A 297 -22.45 -9.68 -0.76
N ARG A 298 -23.64 -10.24 -0.99
CA ARG A 298 -24.86 -9.42 -1.18
C ARG A 298 -25.16 -8.54 0.02
N LYS A 299 -25.03 -9.08 1.24
CA LYS A 299 -25.20 -8.33 2.49
C LYS A 299 -24.21 -7.17 2.60
N LEU A 300 -22.98 -7.35 2.13
CA LEU A 300 -21.95 -6.31 2.17
C LEU A 300 -22.36 -5.05 1.38
N PHE A 301 -22.94 -5.26 0.20
CA PHE A 301 -23.38 -4.22 -0.73
C PHE A 301 -24.80 -3.71 -0.49
N ALA A 302 -25.63 -4.43 0.28
CA ALA A 302 -27.06 -4.11 0.49
C ALA A 302 -27.27 -2.68 1.01
N ASP A 303 -26.53 -2.27 2.05
CA ASP A 303 -26.65 -0.92 2.63
C ASP A 303 -26.33 0.18 1.61
N ALA A 304 -25.35 -0.06 0.74
CA ALA A 304 -24.98 0.89 -0.31
C ALA A 304 -26.03 0.95 -1.43
N GLU A 305 -26.65 -0.20 -1.77
CA GLU A 305 -27.73 -0.32 -2.74
C GLU A 305 -29.01 0.38 -2.26
N GLU A 306 -29.43 0.12 -1.03
CA GLU A 306 -30.62 0.75 -0.43
C GLU A 306 -30.47 2.26 -0.35
N GLU A 307 -29.29 2.74 0.03
CA GLU A 307 -29.03 4.17 0.08
C GLU A 307 -29.01 4.81 -1.30
N GLN A 308 -28.35 4.17 -2.28
CA GLN A 308 -28.35 4.64 -3.66
C GLN A 308 -29.77 4.76 -4.21
N LYS A 309 -30.66 3.79 -3.89
CA LYS A 309 -32.07 3.83 -4.28
C LYS A 309 -32.84 4.95 -3.59
N ARG A 310 -32.51 5.28 -2.34
CA ARG A 310 -33.19 6.32 -1.55
C ARG A 310 -32.74 7.75 -1.88
N LEU A 311 -31.43 7.95 -2.07
CA LEU A 311 -30.80 9.27 -2.15
C LEU A 311 -30.21 9.59 -3.54
N GLY A 312 -30.12 8.61 -4.44
CA GLY A 312 -29.66 8.79 -5.81
C GLY A 312 -28.26 9.41 -5.86
N ALA A 313 -28.12 10.50 -6.60
CA ALA A 313 -26.84 11.21 -6.78
C ALA A 313 -26.28 11.86 -5.51
N ASN A 314 -27.08 12.00 -4.44
CA ASN A 314 -26.65 12.58 -3.16
C ASN A 314 -26.26 11.51 -2.13
N SER A 315 -26.16 10.25 -2.53
CA SER A 315 -25.78 9.16 -1.64
C SER A 315 -24.34 9.32 -1.15
N GLY A 316 -24.10 9.03 0.13
CA GLY A 316 -22.76 9.01 0.69
C GLY A 316 -21.88 7.93 0.07
N LEU A 317 -20.56 8.13 0.10
CA LEU A 317 -19.60 7.14 -0.37
C LEU A 317 -19.50 5.98 0.64
N HIS A 318 -19.72 4.76 0.16
CA HIS A 318 -19.46 3.51 0.88
C HIS A 318 -18.14 2.90 0.45
N ILE A 319 -17.24 2.69 1.40
CA ILE A 319 -15.91 2.12 1.15
C ILE A 319 -15.90 0.67 1.63
N ILE A 320 -15.54 -0.25 0.73
CA ILE A 320 -15.39 -1.68 1.03
C ILE A 320 -13.93 -2.05 0.79
N ILE A 321 -13.26 -2.58 1.82
CA ILE A 321 -11.86 -2.98 1.78
C ILE A 321 -11.80 -4.50 1.85
N PHE A 322 -11.26 -5.13 0.81
CA PHE A 322 -10.96 -6.57 0.77
C PHE A 322 -9.47 -6.78 0.97
N ASP A 323 -9.09 -7.39 2.08
CA ASP A 323 -7.74 -7.93 2.26
C ASP A 323 -7.64 -9.34 1.67
N GLU A 324 -6.47 -9.71 1.16
CA GLU A 324 -6.23 -11.01 0.51
C GLU A 324 -7.31 -11.39 -0.53
N ILE A 325 -7.61 -10.45 -1.45
CA ILE A 325 -8.66 -10.63 -2.45
C ILE A 325 -8.38 -11.82 -3.40
N ASP A 326 -7.13 -12.28 -3.51
CA ASP A 326 -6.75 -13.49 -4.23
C ASP A 326 -7.27 -14.78 -3.61
N ALA A 327 -7.70 -14.78 -2.35
CA ALA A 327 -8.36 -15.93 -1.73
C ALA A 327 -9.75 -16.18 -2.35
N ILE A 328 -10.49 -15.11 -2.65
CA ILE A 328 -11.86 -15.17 -3.21
C ILE A 328 -11.88 -15.07 -4.74
N CYS A 329 -10.92 -14.36 -5.34
CA CYS A 329 -10.95 -13.99 -6.75
C CYS A 329 -9.87 -14.70 -7.59
N LYS A 330 -9.77 -16.03 -7.46
CA LYS A 330 -8.85 -16.84 -8.25
C LYS A 330 -9.27 -16.91 -9.72
N GLN A 331 -8.31 -17.14 -10.61
CA GLN A 331 -8.58 -17.44 -12.02
C GLN A 331 -9.55 -18.63 -12.16
N ARG A 332 -10.60 -18.41 -12.95
CA ARG A 332 -11.63 -19.41 -13.23
C ARG A 332 -11.05 -20.59 -14.00
N GLY A 333 -11.53 -21.80 -13.74
CA GLY A 333 -11.17 -23.00 -14.50
C GLY A 333 -9.83 -23.65 -14.11
N SER A 334 -9.19 -23.21 -13.02
CA SER A 334 -8.08 -23.97 -12.43
C SER A 334 -8.64 -25.24 -11.77
N LEU A 335 -8.56 -26.38 -12.48
CA LEU A 335 -9.18 -27.68 -12.15
C LEU A 335 -8.70 -28.35 -10.84
N ALA A 336 -7.85 -27.69 -10.04
CA ALA A 336 -7.23 -28.29 -8.86
C ALA A 336 -7.93 -27.86 -7.55
N GLY A 337 -9.03 -28.55 -7.21
CA GLY A 337 -9.34 -28.84 -5.81
C GLY A 337 -10.39 -27.99 -5.07
N SER A 338 -11.11 -27.06 -5.72
CA SER A 338 -12.20 -26.34 -5.06
C SER A 338 -13.56 -26.63 -5.68
N THR A 339 -14.54 -26.96 -4.85
CA THR A 339 -15.97 -26.90 -5.19
C THR A 339 -16.21 -25.54 -5.86
N GLY A 340 -16.94 -25.47 -6.98
CA GLY A 340 -17.10 -24.26 -7.82
C GLY A 340 -17.65 -22.99 -7.14
N VAL A 341 -17.74 -22.97 -5.81
CA VAL A 341 -18.01 -21.84 -4.92
C VAL A 341 -17.13 -20.63 -5.24
N HIS A 342 -15.84 -20.80 -5.55
CA HIS A 342 -14.99 -19.64 -5.90
C HIS A 342 -15.48 -18.93 -7.16
N ASP A 343 -15.86 -19.68 -8.21
CA ASP A 343 -16.34 -19.09 -9.46
C ASP A 343 -17.66 -18.34 -9.27
N THR A 344 -18.57 -18.87 -8.43
CA THR A 344 -19.86 -18.21 -8.18
C THR A 344 -19.70 -16.94 -7.32
N VAL A 345 -18.79 -16.95 -6.35
CA VAL A 345 -18.41 -15.78 -5.54
C VAL A 345 -17.83 -14.65 -6.42
N VAL A 346 -16.94 -14.97 -7.37
CA VAL A 346 -16.40 -13.98 -8.31
C VAL A 346 -17.49 -13.41 -9.21
N ASN A 347 -18.37 -14.25 -9.75
CA ASN A 347 -19.52 -13.78 -10.55
C ASN A 347 -20.44 -12.86 -9.75
N GLN A 348 -20.70 -13.18 -8.49
CA GLN A 348 -21.53 -12.36 -7.62
C GLN A 348 -20.88 -10.99 -7.33
N LEU A 349 -19.56 -10.95 -7.09
CA LEU A 349 -18.83 -9.69 -6.90
C LEU A 349 -18.85 -8.83 -8.17
N LEU A 350 -18.60 -9.44 -9.33
CA LEU A 350 -18.65 -8.75 -10.63
C LEU A 350 -20.04 -8.16 -10.92
N SER A 351 -21.09 -8.93 -10.64
CA SER A 351 -22.48 -8.47 -10.79
C SER A 351 -22.81 -7.30 -9.86
N LYS A 352 -22.23 -7.25 -8.64
CA LYS A 352 -22.43 -6.12 -7.72
C LYS A 352 -21.67 -4.85 -8.12
N ILE A 353 -20.51 -4.97 -8.77
CA ILE A 353 -19.71 -3.82 -9.21
C ILE A 353 -20.22 -3.25 -10.55
N ASP A 354 -20.56 -4.12 -11.49
CA ASP A 354 -20.79 -3.78 -12.91
C ASP A 354 -22.19 -4.19 -13.42
N GLY A 355 -23.05 -4.69 -12.54
CA GLY A 355 -24.39 -5.16 -12.92
C GLY A 355 -25.32 -4.06 -13.42
N VAL A 356 -26.55 -4.49 -13.73
CA VAL A 356 -27.60 -3.65 -14.32
C VAL A 356 -27.96 -2.46 -13.40
N GLU A 357 -27.93 -2.66 -12.09
CA GLU A 357 -28.03 -1.59 -11.10
C GLU A 357 -26.63 -1.03 -10.80
N GLN A 358 -26.14 -0.11 -11.64
CA GLN A 358 -24.83 0.50 -11.44
C GLN A 358 -24.79 1.39 -10.18
N LEU A 359 -24.06 0.93 -9.17
CA LEU A 359 -23.75 1.71 -7.97
C LEU A 359 -22.63 2.71 -8.28
N ASN A 360 -22.93 4.00 -8.15
CA ASN A 360 -21.95 5.09 -8.31
C ASN A 360 -21.39 5.58 -6.95
N ASN A 361 -22.04 5.19 -5.85
CA ASN A 361 -21.71 5.58 -4.49
C ASN A 361 -20.78 4.59 -3.77
N ILE A 362 -20.20 3.62 -4.47
CA ILE A 362 -19.28 2.63 -3.88
C ILE A 362 -17.84 2.86 -4.29
N LEU A 363 -16.90 2.46 -3.42
CA LEU A 363 -15.48 2.32 -3.73
C LEU A 363 -14.96 1.02 -3.12
N VAL A 364 -14.49 0.12 -3.97
CA VAL A 364 -13.91 -1.17 -3.58
C VAL A 364 -12.39 -1.09 -3.62
N ILE A 365 -11.73 -1.32 -2.49
CA ILE A 365 -10.26 -1.39 -2.39
C ILE A 365 -9.87 -2.85 -2.17
N GLY A 366 -9.26 -3.48 -3.17
CA GLY A 366 -8.71 -4.83 -3.06
C GLY A 366 -7.23 -4.80 -2.77
N MET A 367 -6.75 -5.73 -1.93
CA MET A 367 -5.33 -5.88 -1.62
C MET A 367 -4.88 -7.31 -1.88
N THR A 368 -3.72 -7.48 -2.52
CA THR A 368 -3.14 -8.81 -2.76
C THR A 368 -1.62 -8.80 -2.79
N ASN A 369 -1.00 -9.92 -2.44
CA ASN A 369 0.43 -10.15 -2.66
C ASN A 369 0.71 -10.78 -4.04
N ARG A 370 -0.33 -11.35 -4.68
CA ARG A 370 -0.23 -12.21 -5.85
C ARG A 370 -1.19 -11.74 -6.95
N PRO A 371 -0.84 -10.68 -7.69
CA PRO A 371 -1.69 -10.17 -8.77
C PRO A 371 -1.88 -11.20 -9.90
N ASP A 372 -0.96 -12.16 -10.04
CA ASP A 372 -1.01 -13.26 -11.02
C ASP A 372 -2.20 -14.21 -10.81
N LEU A 373 -2.67 -14.36 -9.57
CA LEU A 373 -3.76 -15.27 -9.24
C LEU A 373 -5.15 -14.66 -9.47
N ILE A 374 -5.23 -13.33 -9.63
CA ILE A 374 -6.50 -12.62 -9.73
C ILE A 374 -7.14 -12.86 -11.10
N ASP A 375 -8.46 -13.03 -11.11
CA ASP A 375 -9.26 -13.08 -12.33
C ASP A 375 -9.14 -11.77 -13.14
N GLU A 376 -8.70 -11.90 -14.40
CA GLU A 376 -8.58 -10.78 -15.34
C GLU A 376 -9.90 -10.02 -15.56
N ALA A 377 -11.05 -10.67 -15.36
CA ALA A 377 -12.36 -10.03 -15.47
C ALA A 377 -12.55 -8.90 -14.44
N LEU A 378 -11.97 -9.01 -13.25
CA LEU A 378 -12.01 -7.95 -12.24
C LEU A 378 -11.06 -6.80 -12.57
N LEU A 379 -9.95 -7.12 -13.25
CA LEU A 379 -8.89 -6.19 -13.64
C LEU A 379 -9.26 -5.29 -14.84
N ARG A 380 -10.48 -5.42 -15.39
CA ARG A 380 -10.93 -4.59 -16.52
C ARG A 380 -11.33 -3.18 -16.06
N PRO A 381 -11.07 -2.14 -16.88
CA PRO A 381 -11.57 -0.78 -16.61
C PRO A 381 -13.08 -0.75 -16.35
N GLY A 382 -13.52 0.07 -15.40
CA GLY A 382 -14.91 0.10 -14.90
C GLY A 382 -15.17 -0.78 -13.67
N ARG A 383 -14.25 -1.69 -13.32
CA ARG A 383 -14.27 -2.52 -12.11
C ARG A 383 -13.11 -2.13 -11.19
N LEU A 384 -12.02 -2.91 -11.15
CA LEU A 384 -10.76 -2.54 -10.51
C LEU A 384 -9.88 -1.81 -11.54
N GLU A 385 -10.20 -0.53 -11.76
CA GLU A 385 -9.58 0.28 -12.81
C GLU A 385 -8.17 0.75 -12.42
N VAL A 386 -7.99 1.21 -11.18
CA VAL A 386 -6.71 1.70 -10.70
C VAL A 386 -5.95 0.54 -10.09
N LYS A 387 -4.90 0.09 -10.77
CA LYS A 387 -3.97 -0.95 -10.28
C LYS A 387 -2.70 -0.25 -9.85
N MET A 388 -2.33 -0.43 -8.60
CA MET A 388 -1.14 0.20 -8.03
C MET A 388 -0.22 -0.86 -7.44
N GLU A 389 1.03 -0.86 -7.92
CA GLU A 389 2.11 -1.62 -7.33
C GLU A 389 2.69 -0.83 -6.16
N ILE A 390 2.65 -1.40 -4.96
CA ILE A 390 3.30 -0.87 -3.77
C ILE A 390 4.60 -1.65 -3.60
N GLY A 391 5.70 -1.01 -3.99
CA GLY A 391 7.05 -1.57 -3.92
C GLY A 391 7.68 -1.45 -2.54
N LEU A 392 8.95 -1.87 -2.47
CA LEU A 392 9.81 -1.62 -1.31
C LEU A 392 10.11 -0.11 -1.20
N PRO A 393 10.27 0.43 0.01
CA PRO A 393 10.54 1.85 0.21
C PRO A 393 11.96 2.24 -0.26
N ASP A 394 12.05 3.36 -0.97
CA ASP A 394 13.30 4.04 -1.29
C ASP A 394 14.02 4.50 -0.01
N GLU A 395 15.31 4.87 -0.10
CA GLU A 395 16.10 5.33 1.06
C GLU A 395 15.44 6.50 1.81
N SER A 396 14.94 7.50 1.08
CA SER A 396 14.19 8.61 1.68
C SER A 396 12.89 8.13 2.34
N GLY A 397 12.23 7.14 1.75
CA GLY A 397 11.04 6.51 2.30
C GLY A 397 11.34 5.73 3.60
N ARG A 398 12.47 5.02 3.66
CA ARG A 398 12.93 4.34 4.89
C ARG A 398 13.20 5.32 6.01
N VAL A 399 13.83 6.46 5.72
CA VAL A 399 14.02 7.54 6.69
C VAL A 399 12.67 8.05 7.23
N GLN A 400 11.69 8.27 6.36
CA GLN A 400 10.35 8.69 6.78
C GLN A 400 9.67 7.64 7.66
N ILE A 401 9.72 6.35 7.28
CA ILE A 401 9.14 5.24 8.05
C ILE A 401 9.81 5.14 9.43
N LEU A 402 11.14 5.14 9.49
CA LEU A 402 11.88 5.10 10.75
C LEU A 402 11.57 6.32 11.63
N ASN A 403 11.45 7.52 11.05
CA ASN A 403 11.02 8.72 11.78
C ASN A 403 9.62 8.57 12.38
N ILE A 404 8.67 7.97 11.64
CA ILE A 404 7.30 7.74 12.14
C ILE A 404 7.31 6.79 13.34
N HIS A 405 8.03 5.66 13.25
CA HIS A 405 8.09 4.68 14.33
C HIS A 405 8.89 5.18 15.55
N THR A 406 9.92 6.01 15.34
CA THR A 406 10.73 6.59 16.41
C THR A 406 10.15 7.89 16.99
N ALA A 407 9.16 8.52 16.36
CA ALA A 407 8.59 9.80 16.80
C ALA A 407 8.08 9.75 18.25
N LYS A 408 7.38 8.68 18.63
CA LYS A 408 6.89 8.49 20.01
C LYS A 408 8.04 8.33 21.01
N MET A 409 9.07 7.59 20.66
CA MET A 409 10.26 7.41 21.51
C MET A 409 11.02 8.71 21.70
N LYS A 410 11.12 9.51 20.62
CA LYS A 410 11.77 10.82 20.62
C LYS A 410 11.00 11.82 21.48
N GLN A 411 9.66 11.83 21.39
CA GLN A 411 8.80 12.65 22.25
C GLN A 411 8.94 12.28 23.74
N ALA A 412 9.07 10.99 24.04
CA ALA A 412 9.28 10.48 25.40
C ALA A 412 10.73 10.59 25.89
N LYS A 413 11.68 11.11 25.08
CA LYS A 413 13.13 11.17 25.37
C LYS A 413 13.77 9.82 25.70
N MET A 414 13.23 8.73 25.13
CA MET A 414 13.74 7.36 25.30
C MET A 414 14.64 6.90 24.15
N LEU A 415 14.91 7.77 23.18
CA LEU A 415 15.87 7.55 22.11
C LEU A 415 17.15 8.31 22.45
N ALA A 416 18.29 7.62 22.49
CA ALA A 416 19.57 8.26 22.75
C ALA A 416 20.01 9.14 21.56
N ALA A 417 20.86 10.14 21.85
CA ALA A 417 21.31 11.12 20.87
C ALA A 417 22.35 10.58 19.86
N ASP A 418 22.86 9.37 20.11
CA ASP A 418 23.83 8.66 19.26
C ASP A 418 23.18 7.97 18.05
N VAL A 419 21.84 7.83 18.02
CA VAL A 419 21.11 7.17 16.94
C VAL A 419 20.88 8.14 15.78
N ASP A 420 21.56 7.90 14.65
CA ASP A 420 21.24 8.55 13.38
C ASP A 420 20.31 7.67 12.53
N ILE A 421 19.13 8.20 12.24
CA ILE A 421 18.11 7.54 11.42
C ILE A 421 18.54 7.45 9.95
N LYS A 422 19.37 8.40 9.48
CA LYS A 422 19.89 8.36 8.11
C LYS A 422 20.89 7.23 7.93
N GLU A 423 21.79 7.07 8.89
CA GLU A 423 22.73 5.95 8.93
C GLU A 423 21.98 4.61 8.89
N LEU A 424 20.98 4.44 9.75
CA LEU A 424 20.10 3.27 9.75
C LEU A 424 19.48 2.99 8.37
N ALA A 425 18.95 4.00 7.70
CA ALA A 425 18.29 3.84 6.42
C ALA A 425 19.24 3.40 5.28
N VAL A 426 20.52 3.75 5.36
CA VAL A 426 21.56 3.34 4.41
C VAL A 426 21.89 1.85 4.58
N GLU A 427 21.99 1.38 5.83
CA GLU A 427 22.31 0.00 6.15
C GLU A 427 21.12 -0.96 5.94
N THR A 428 19.88 -0.51 6.19
CA THR A 428 18.66 -1.33 6.02
C THR A 428 18.19 -1.40 4.56
N LYS A 429 19.07 -1.80 3.63
CA LYS A 429 18.72 -1.94 2.20
C LYS A 429 17.66 -3.03 2.00
N ASN A 430 16.65 -2.76 1.16
CA ASN A 430 15.49 -3.63 0.87
C ASN A 430 14.57 -3.98 2.05
N PHE A 431 14.72 -3.35 3.21
CA PHE A 431 13.77 -3.58 4.30
C PHE A 431 12.40 -3.03 3.89
N SER A 432 11.37 -3.85 4.06
CA SER A 432 9.97 -3.47 3.96
C SER A 432 9.55 -2.64 5.18
N GLY A 433 8.41 -1.95 5.08
CA GLY A 433 7.89 -1.14 6.19
C GLY A 433 7.69 -1.94 7.48
N ALA A 434 7.20 -3.19 7.36
CA ALA A 434 7.03 -4.10 8.49
C ALA A 434 8.36 -4.56 9.10
N GLU A 435 9.40 -4.74 8.28
CA GLU A 435 10.74 -5.12 8.78
C GLU A 435 11.42 -3.94 9.47
N LEU A 436 11.24 -2.71 8.98
CA LEU A 436 11.71 -1.50 9.66
C LEU A 436 11.01 -1.29 11.01
N GLU A 437 9.69 -1.51 11.06
CA GLU A 437 8.95 -1.53 12.33
C GLU A 437 9.49 -2.63 13.26
N GLY A 438 9.73 -3.82 12.70
CA GLY A 438 10.38 -4.93 13.39
C GLY A 438 11.70 -4.50 14.02
N LEU A 439 12.57 -3.81 13.26
CA LEU A 439 13.91 -3.40 13.71
C LEU A 439 13.83 -2.47 14.91
N VAL A 440 12.92 -1.50 14.86
CA VAL A 440 12.67 -0.61 15.99
C VAL A 440 12.16 -1.39 17.20
N ARG A 441 11.26 -2.36 17.00
CA ARG A 441 10.72 -3.20 18.09
C ARG A 441 11.78 -4.14 18.69
N ALA A 442 12.65 -4.72 17.86
CA ALA A 442 13.76 -5.56 18.32
C ALA A 442 14.77 -4.74 19.12
N ALA A 443 15.17 -3.56 18.63
CA ALA A 443 16.05 -2.66 19.37
C ALA A 443 15.45 -2.24 20.72
N GLN A 444 14.14 -1.97 20.78
CA GLN A 444 13.42 -1.72 22.04
C GLN A 444 13.51 -2.93 22.99
N SER A 445 13.29 -4.15 22.47
CA SER A 445 13.37 -5.38 23.25
C SER A 445 14.78 -5.62 23.79
N THR A 446 15.81 -5.42 22.96
CA THR A 446 17.22 -5.53 23.35
C THR A 446 17.57 -4.51 24.43
N ALA A 447 17.14 -3.26 24.28
CA ALA A 447 17.31 -2.23 25.29
C ALA A 447 16.62 -2.61 26.61
N MET A 448 15.37 -3.09 26.57
CA MET A 448 14.65 -3.56 27.76
C MET A 448 15.39 -4.73 28.43
N ASN A 449 15.89 -5.68 27.64
CA ASN A 449 16.61 -6.86 28.14
C ASN A 449 17.91 -6.49 28.86
N ARG A 450 18.62 -5.42 28.44
CA ARG A 450 19.83 -4.93 29.15
C ARG A 450 19.57 -4.57 30.62
N HIS A 451 18.33 -4.20 30.96
CA HIS A 451 17.95 -3.79 32.31
C HIS A 451 17.20 -4.87 33.10
N ILE A 452 16.89 -6.01 32.48
CA ILE A 452 16.33 -7.18 33.16
C ILE A 452 17.50 -8.04 33.65
N LYS A 453 17.69 -8.11 34.97
CA LYS A 453 18.68 -9.03 35.54
C LYS A 453 18.14 -10.46 35.47
N ALA A 454 18.88 -11.35 34.83
CA ALA A 454 18.61 -12.79 34.84
C ALA A 454 18.96 -13.38 36.22
N SER A 455 18.12 -13.13 37.22
CA SER A 455 18.08 -13.84 38.50
C SER A 455 16.82 -14.70 38.57
N THR A 456 16.80 -15.69 39.48
CA THR A 456 15.74 -16.70 39.65
C THR A 456 14.33 -16.11 39.86
N GLN A 457 14.24 -14.82 40.19
CA GLN A 457 13.05 -13.99 40.09
C GLN A 457 13.36 -12.77 39.21
N VAL A 458 12.43 -12.46 38.28
CA VAL A 458 12.49 -11.29 37.41
C VAL A 458 12.20 -10.05 38.26
N GLU A 459 13.24 -9.46 38.85
CA GLU A 459 13.14 -8.18 39.54
C GLU A 459 13.45 -7.05 38.55
N VAL A 460 12.45 -6.20 38.28
CA VAL A 460 12.62 -4.97 37.50
C VAL A 460 13.04 -3.86 38.46
N ASP A 461 14.26 -3.38 38.29
CA ASP A 461 14.79 -2.23 39.03
C ASP A 461 14.14 -0.94 38.49
N ASN A 462 13.07 -0.47 39.16
CA ASN A 462 12.23 0.65 38.70
C ASN A 462 13.02 1.96 38.46
N GLU A 463 14.11 2.19 39.20
CA GLU A 463 14.94 3.38 39.00
C GLU A 463 15.73 3.31 37.69
N LYS A 464 16.25 2.13 37.36
CA LYS A 464 16.97 1.92 36.09
C LYS A 464 16.04 1.89 34.89
N ALA A 465 14.81 1.40 35.07
CA ALA A 465 13.79 1.43 34.03
C ALA A 465 13.41 2.87 33.61
N GLN A 466 13.45 3.84 34.53
CA GLN A 466 13.19 5.25 34.22
C GLN A 466 14.31 5.91 33.41
N SER A 467 15.54 5.38 33.49
CA SER A 467 16.70 5.85 32.71
C SER A 467 16.89 5.15 31.36
N LEU A 468 15.97 4.24 30.99
CA LEU A 468 16.09 3.42 29.79
C LEU A 468 16.10 4.30 28.52
N GLN A 469 17.18 4.18 27.75
CA GLN A 469 17.31 4.77 26.43
C GLN A 469 17.76 3.71 25.43
N VAL A 470 17.12 3.70 24.26
CA VAL A 470 17.53 2.88 23.13
C VAL A 470 18.69 3.58 22.42
N GLY A 471 19.85 2.93 22.40
CA GLY A 471 21.08 3.44 21.82
C GLY A 471 21.41 2.84 20.46
N ARG A 472 22.45 3.36 19.80
CA ARG A 472 22.93 2.87 18.50
C ARG A 472 23.33 1.40 18.55
N SER A 473 23.93 0.95 19.65
CA SER A 473 24.33 -0.44 19.84
C SER A 473 23.16 -1.42 19.81
N ASP A 474 21.98 -1.01 20.31
CA ASP A 474 20.80 -1.89 20.35
C ASP A 474 20.27 -2.16 18.94
N PHE A 475 20.26 -1.13 18.10
CA PHE A 475 19.87 -1.26 16.69
C PHE A 475 20.83 -2.16 15.91
N TRP A 476 22.13 -2.07 16.19
CA TRP A 476 23.15 -2.83 15.46
C TRP A 476 23.11 -4.31 15.89
N ALA A 477 22.95 -4.56 17.19
CA ALA A 477 22.76 -5.90 17.71
C ALA A 477 21.51 -6.58 17.12
N SER A 478 20.41 -5.85 16.95
CA SER A 478 19.18 -6.39 16.35
C SER A 478 19.26 -6.56 14.83
N LEU A 479 20.03 -5.73 14.12
CA LEU A 479 20.27 -5.91 12.69
C LEU A 479 21.13 -7.15 12.40
N GLU A 480 22.09 -7.45 13.28
CA GLU A 480 22.96 -8.62 13.17
C GLU A 480 22.27 -9.93 13.58
N ASN A 481 21.49 -9.93 14.66
CA ASN A 481 21.00 -11.17 15.28
C ASN A 481 19.50 -11.43 15.09
N ASP A 482 18.66 -10.39 15.15
CA ASP A 482 17.20 -10.57 15.28
C ASP A 482 16.47 -10.50 13.94
N ILE A 483 16.82 -9.53 13.09
CA ILE A 483 16.03 -9.19 11.90
C ILE A 483 16.86 -9.26 10.64
N LYS A 484 16.47 -10.20 9.79
CA LYS A 484 17.00 -10.36 8.44
C LYS A 484 15.95 -9.93 7.42
N PRO A 485 16.37 -9.29 6.32
CA PRO A 485 15.44 -8.94 5.25
C PRO A 485 14.88 -10.21 4.61
N ALA A 486 13.56 -10.32 4.52
CA ALA A 486 12.90 -11.40 3.78
C ALA A 486 13.13 -11.27 2.27
N PHE A 487 13.40 -10.06 1.78
CA PHE A 487 13.69 -9.75 0.39
C PHE A 487 15.18 -9.44 0.18
N GLY A 488 15.91 -10.37 -0.45
CA GLY A 488 17.31 -10.15 -0.88
C GLY A 488 18.36 -10.94 -0.08
N THR A 489 19.47 -10.26 0.21
CA THR A 489 20.73 -10.80 0.73
C THR A 489 20.57 -11.39 2.13
N ASN A 490 20.47 -12.71 2.20
CA ASN A 490 20.66 -13.42 3.46
C ASN A 490 22.17 -13.55 3.67
N GLN A 491 22.76 -12.70 4.52
CA GLN A 491 24.22 -12.60 4.70
C GLN A 491 24.84 -13.96 5.12
N GLU A 492 24.08 -14.77 5.85
CA GLU A 492 24.45 -16.16 6.19
C GLU A 492 24.62 -17.06 4.96
N ASP A 493 23.76 -16.92 3.93
CA ASP A 493 23.89 -17.70 2.70
C ASP A 493 25.26 -17.40 2.04
N TYR A 494 25.71 -16.14 2.03
CA TYR A 494 27.00 -15.76 1.42
C TYR A 494 28.20 -16.32 2.17
N SER A 495 28.18 -16.23 3.50
CA SER A 495 29.24 -16.78 4.35
C SER A 495 29.45 -18.28 4.11
N SER A 496 28.38 -19.01 3.73
CA SER A 496 28.47 -20.43 3.40
C SER A 496 29.21 -20.71 2.07
N TYR A 497 29.16 -19.77 1.11
CA TYR A 497 29.87 -19.88 -0.17
C TYR A 497 31.33 -19.39 -0.07
N ILE A 498 31.63 -18.47 0.86
CA ILE A 498 32.96 -17.91 1.10
C ILE A 498 33.46 -18.32 2.50
N LEU A 499 33.79 -19.61 2.68
CA LEU A 499 34.21 -20.15 3.99
C LEU A 499 35.57 -19.60 4.48
N ASN A 500 36.53 -19.46 3.57
CA ASN A 500 37.94 -19.16 3.90
C ASN A 500 38.41 -17.81 3.32
N GLY A 501 37.47 -16.93 2.98
CA GLY A 501 37.77 -15.70 2.24
C GLY A 501 38.30 -15.95 0.81
N ILE A 502 38.69 -14.87 0.14
CA ILE A 502 39.32 -14.92 -1.19
C ILE A 502 40.84 -14.74 -1.05
N VAL A 503 41.58 -15.78 -1.45
CA VAL A 503 43.05 -15.77 -1.43
C VAL A 503 43.58 -15.19 -2.73
N LYS A 504 44.28 -14.06 -2.65
CA LYS A 504 44.92 -13.38 -3.80
C LYS A 504 46.30 -13.97 -4.10
N TRP A 505 46.32 -15.23 -4.55
CA TRP A 505 47.57 -15.97 -4.83
C TRP A 505 48.29 -15.58 -6.13
N SER A 506 47.66 -14.78 -6.99
CA SER A 506 48.29 -14.23 -8.20
C SER A 506 47.63 -12.93 -8.63
N ASN A 507 48.34 -12.17 -9.47
CA ASN A 507 47.79 -10.97 -10.12
C ASN A 507 46.53 -11.31 -10.95
N ALA A 508 46.43 -12.52 -11.51
CA ALA A 508 45.26 -12.95 -12.26
C ALA A 508 43.97 -12.91 -11.43
N VAL A 509 44.02 -13.22 -10.13
CA VAL A 509 42.84 -13.12 -9.26
C VAL A 509 42.43 -11.66 -9.06
N SER A 510 43.40 -10.76 -8.94
CA SER A 510 43.14 -9.32 -8.82
C SER A 510 42.59 -8.74 -10.12
N ASP A 511 43.10 -9.19 -11.27
CA ASP A 511 42.60 -8.81 -12.59
C ASP A 511 41.16 -9.28 -12.79
N ILE A 512 40.82 -10.52 -12.39
CA ILE A 512 39.45 -11.07 -12.44
C ILE A 512 38.48 -10.25 -11.59
N LEU A 513 38.88 -9.86 -10.37
CA LEU A 513 38.05 -9.00 -9.52
C LEU A 513 37.93 -7.58 -10.12
N GLY A 514 39.00 -7.06 -10.75
CA GLY A 514 38.98 -5.81 -11.48
C GLY A 514 38.03 -5.82 -12.67
N ASP A 515 38.03 -6.90 -13.46
CA ASP A 515 37.08 -7.12 -14.56
C ASP A 515 35.64 -7.23 -14.04
N GLY A 516 35.45 -7.89 -12.89
CA GLY A 516 34.18 -7.95 -12.18
C GLY A 516 33.66 -6.57 -11.80
N GLU A 517 34.51 -5.73 -11.21
CA GLU A 517 34.17 -4.35 -10.85
C GLU A 517 33.83 -3.50 -12.08
N LEU A 518 34.55 -3.66 -13.20
CA LEU A 518 34.23 -2.98 -14.45
C LEU A 518 32.82 -3.34 -14.96
N LEU A 519 32.41 -4.61 -14.85
CA LEU A 519 31.06 -5.05 -15.22
C LEU A 519 30.00 -4.50 -14.27
N VAL A 520 30.27 -4.46 -12.97
CA VAL A 520 29.40 -3.83 -11.97
C VAL A 520 29.20 -2.34 -12.30
N GLN A 521 30.28 -1.62 -12.59
CA GLN A 521 30.22 -0.21 -12.97
C GLN A 521 29.49 0.00 -14.30
N GLN A 522 29.65 -0.91 -15.26
CA GLN A 522 28.89 -0.88 -16.51
C GLN A 522 27.38 -1.01 -16.24
N THR A 523 26.97 -1.96 -15.41
CA THR A 523 25.55 -2.10 -15.02
C THR A 523 25.07 -0.86 -14.28
N LYS A 524 25.86 -0.29 -13.38
CA LYS A 524 25.45 0.87 -12.56
C LYS A 524 25.31 2.15 -13.40
N ASN A 525 26.24 2.42 -14.30
CA ASN A 525 26.37 3.72 -14.99
C ASN A 525 25.71 3.73 -16.38
N SER A 526 25.62 2.59 -17.06
CA SER A 526 25.04 2.54 -18.41
C SER A 526 23.52 2.64 -18.38
N GLU A 527 22.94 3.46 -19.25
CA GLU A 527 21.50 3.47 -19.55
C GLU A 527 21.15 2.62 -20.78
N ARG A 528 22.14 2.36 -21.65
CA ARG A 528 21.94 1.61 -22.91
C ARG A 528 21.93 0.10 -22.70
N THR A 529 22.68 -0.37 -21.71
CA THR A 529 22.81 -1.80 -21.39
C THR A 529 22.26 -2.05 -19.99
N PRO A 530 20.92 -2.12 -19.82
CA PRO A 530 20.30 -2.38 -18.53
C PRO A 530 20.50 -3.83 -18.05
N LEU A 531 20.92 -4.71 -18.95
CA LEU A 531 21.26 -6.10 -18.68
C LEU A 531 22.71 -6.35 -19.06
N VAL A 532 23.50 -6.86 -18.12
CA VAL A 532 24.88 -7.31 -18.33
C VAL A 532 24.97 -8.75 -17.86
N THR A 533 25.50 -9.63 -18.70
CA THR A 533 25.64 -11.06 -18.41
C THR A 533 27.09 -11.48 -18.56
N ALA A 534 27.67 -12.09 -17.51
CA ALA A 534 29.04 -12.56 -17.51
C ALA A 534 29.13 -14.03 -17.09
N LEU A 535 29.95 -14.81 -17.77
CA LEU A 535 30.20 -16.21 -17.47
C LEU A 535 31.59 -16.41 -16.87
N LEU A 536 31.68 -16.89 -15.65
CA LEU A 536 32.91 -17.29 -14.99
C LEU A 536 33.17 -18.76 -15.33
N GLU A 537 34.14 -19.01 -16.19
CA GLU A 537 34.52 -20.33 -16.65
C GLU A 537 35.89 -20.75 -16.10
N GLY A 538 36.10 -22.04 -15.92
CA GLY A 538 37.41 -22.55 -15.53
C GLY A 538 37.35 -23.97 -14.98
N PRO A 539 38.50 -24.59 -14.65
CA PRO A 539 38.54 -25.96 -14.16
C PRO A 539 37.72 -26.17 -12.88
N PRO A 540 37.26 -27.40 -12.59
CA PRO A 540 36.54 -27.68 -11.34
C PRO A 540 37.45 -27.41 -10.14
N HIS A 541 36.86 -26.96 -9.02
CA HIS A 541 37.56 -26.63 -7.77
C HIS A 541 38.48 -25.39 -7.81
N SER A 542 38.39 -24.54 -8.84
CA SER A 542 39.16 -23.29 -8.93
C SER A 542 38.62 -22.12 -8.09
N GLY A 543 37.42 -22.26 -7.49
CA GLY A 543 36.82 -21.22 -6.64
C GLY A 543 35.88 -20.25 -7.36
N LYS A 544 35.34 -20.63 -8.53
CA LYS A 544 34.46 -19.78 -9.36
C LYS A 544 33.24 -19.23 -8.61
N THR A 545 32.51 -20.09 -7.91
CA THR A 545 31.34 -19.70 -7.10
C THR A 545 31.70 -18.69 -6.03
N ALA A 546 32.85 -18.86 -5.36
CA ALA A 546 33.33 -17.93 -4.34
C ALA A 546 33.71 -16.57 -4.95
N LEU A 547 34.37 -16.56 -6.10
CA LEU A 547 34.69 -15.31 -6.82
C LEU A 547 33.43 -14.60 -7.33
N ALA A 548 32.45 -15.34 -7.86
CA ALA A 548 31.18 -14.76 -8.29
C ALA A 548 30.40 -14.18 -7.10
N ALA A 549 30.41 -14.85 -5.95
CA ALA A 549 29.82 -14.35 -4.72
C ALA A 549 30.54 -13.08 -4.22
N GLN A 550 31.88 -13.04 -4.28
CA GLN A 550 32.66 -11.87 -3.92
C GLN A 550 32.36 -10.66 -4.82
N ILE A 551 32.37 -10.85 -6.15
CA ILE A 551 32.04 -9.76 -7.09
C ILE A 551 30.61 -9.25 -6.84
N ALA A 552 29.68 -10.15 -6.52
CA ALA A 552 28.32 -9.78 -6.19
C ALA A 552 28.25 -9.00 -4.87
N GLU A 553 29.00 -9.37 -3.83
CA GLU A 553 29.09 -8.66 -2.55
C GLU A 553 29.73 -7.27 -2.72
N ASP A 554 30.86 -7.19 -3.41
CA ASP A 554 31.61 -5.95 -3.69
C ASP A 554 30.76 -4.96 -4.51
N SER A 555 29.80 -5.45 -5.31
CA SER A 555 28.88 -4.59 -6.07
C SER A 555 28.01 -3.69 -5.19
N GLN A 556 27.79 -4.09 -3.93
CA GLN A 556 26.88 -3.44 -2.98
C GLN A 556 25.48 -3.17 -3.55
N PHE A 557 25.05 -3.97 -4.53
CA PHE A 557 23.72 -3.84 -5.11
C PHE A 557 22.67 -4.15 -4.05
N PRO A 558 21.53 -3.41 -4.05
CA PRO A 558 20.46 -3.64 -3.09
C PRO A 558 20.01 -5.09 -3.08
N PHE A 559 19.76 -5.69 -4.25
CA PHE A 559 19.30 -7.09 -4.34
C PHE A 559 20.39 -7.99 -4.91
N ILE A 560 20.86 -8.93 -4.12
CA ILE A 560 21.76 -9.99 -4.58
C ILE A 560 21.14 -11.33 -4.24
N LYS A 561 21.10 -12.26 -5.20
CA LYS A 561 20.60 -13.62 -4.98
C LYS A 561 21.41 -14.66 -5.73
N ILE A 562 21.80 -15.71 -5.01
CA ILE A 562 22.47 -16.88 -5.57
C ILE A 562 21.42 -17.96 -5.88
N CYS A 563 21.31 -18.30 -7.16
CA CYS A 563 20.55 -19.42 -7.69
C CYS A 563 21.47 -20.64 -7.74
N SER A 564 21.48 -21.42 -6.66
CA SER A 564 22.29 -22.63 -6.52
C SER A 564 21.44 -23.90 -6.66
N PRO A 565 21.96 -24.96 -7.32
CA PRO A 565 21.30 -26.27 -7.40
C PRO A 565 20.98 -26.88 -6.02
N ASP A 566 21.75 -26.54 -4.99
CA ASP A 566 21.61 -27.13 -3.65
C ASP A 566 20.25 -26.81 -3.00
N LYS A 567 19.63 -25.69 -3.39
CA LYS A 567 18.27 -25.29 -2.94
C LYS A 567 17.14 -25.94 -3.75
N MET A 568 17.48 -26.67 -4.82
CA MET A 568 16.52 -27.24 -5.78
C MET A 568 16.67 -28.78 -5.89
N ILE A 569 17.23 -29.42 -4.86
CA ILE A 569 17.42 -30.86 -4.82
C ILE A 569 16.05 -31.57 -4.82
N GLY A 570 15.87 -32.54 -5.71
CA GLY A 570 14.64 -33.32 -5.83
C GLY A 570 13.50 -32.61 -6.59
N PHE A 571 13.73 -31.41 -7.11
CA PHE A 571 12.72 -30.70 -7.90
C PHE A 571 12.55 -31.34 -9.28
N SER A 572 11.31 -31.42 -9.75
CA SER A 572 11.04 -31.68 -11.16
C SER A 572 11.49 -30.52 -12.03
N GLU A 573 11.66 -30.74 -13.33
CA GLU A 573 12.08 -29.70 -14.26
C GLU A 573 11.18 -28.46 -14.20
N THR A 574 9.85 -28.67 -14.12
CA THR A 574 8.87 -27.59 -13.99
C THR A 574 9.05 -26.80 -12.70
N ALA A 575 9.30 -27.49 -11.57
CA ALA A 575 9.53 -26.84 -10.29
C ALA A 575 10.84 -26.04 -10.30
N LYS A 576 11.91 -26.54 -10.93
CA LYS A 576 13.16 -25.80 -11.15
C LYS A 576 12.91 -24.54 -11.98
N CYS A 577 12.21 -24.66 -13.11
CA CYS A 577 11.84 -23.51 -13.94
C CYS A 577 11.05 -22.45 -13.17
N GLN A 578 10.08 -22.86 -12.34
CA GLN A 578 9.31 -21.95 -11.50
C GLN A 578 10.17 -21.27 -10.43
N ALA A 579 11.09 -22.00 -9.81
CA ALA A 579 12.00 -21.45 -8.81
C ALA A 579 12.97 -20.43 -9.42
N ILE A 580 13.59 -20.75 -10.57
CA ILE A 580 14.45 -19.83 -11.32
C ILE A 580 13.65 -18.60 -11.73
N LYS A 581 12.46 -18.79 -12.34
CA LYS A 581 11.58 -17.69 -12.74
C LYS A 581 11.26 -16.76 -11.57
N LYS A 582 10.95 -17.31 -10.39
CA LYS A 582 10.68 -16.53 -9.18
C LYS A 582 11.89 -15.66 -8.78
N ILE A 583 13.10 -16.21 -8.81
CA ILE A 583 14.33 -15.46 -8.48
C ILE A 583 14.50 -14.26 -9.43
N PHE A 584 14.29 -14.46 -10.73
CA PHE A 584 14.38 -13.38 -11.71
C PHE A 584 13.25 -12.36 -11.57
N ASP A 585 12.02 -12.81 -11.34
CA ASP A 585 10.86 -11.92 -11.11
C ASP A 585 11.04 -11.07 -9.84
N ASP A 586 11.70 -11.60 -8.81
CA ASP A 586 12.07 -10.85 -7.61
C ASP A 586 13.24 -9.88 -7.88
N ALA A 587 14.25 -10.30 -8.67
CA ALA A 587 15.34 -9.42 -9.11
C ALA A 587 14.85 -8.23 -9.94
N TYR A 588 13.81 -8.44 -10.75
CA TYR A 588 13.17 -7.38 -11.52
C TYR A 588 12.41 -6.39 -10.67
N LYS A 589 12.16 -6.60 -9.38
CA LYS A 589 11.49 -5.60 -8.52
C LYS A 589 12.44 -4.53 -7.99
N SER A 590 13.73 -4.86 -7.90
CA SER A 590 14.76 -3.93 -7.42
C SER A 590 15.27 -3.01 -8.55
N GLN A 591 15.73 -1.81 -8.18
CA GLN A 591 16.34 -0.86 -9.13
C GLN A 591 17.68 -1.37 -9.66
N LEU A 592 18.49 -1.96 -8.79
CA LEU A 592 19.77 -2.60 -9.12
C LEU A 592 19.77 -4.00 -8.49
N SER A 593 20.03 -5.01 -9.32
CA SER A 593 20.07 -6.40 -8.87
C SER A 593 21.24 -7.18 -9.47
N CYS A 594 21.79 -8.10 -8.70
CA CYS A 594 22.78 -9.08 -9.12
C CYS A 594 22.26 -10.49 -8.88
N VAL A 595 22.21 -11.32 -9.91
CA VAL A 595 21.82 -12.73 -9.81
C VAL A 595 23.00 -13.60 -10.17
N VAL A 596 23.43 -14.45 -9.24
CA VAL A 596 24.48 -15.43 -9.50
C VAL A 596 23.81 -16.77 -9.82
N VAL A 597 24.05 -17.29 -11.02
CA VAL A 597 23.59 -18.62 -11.44
C VAL A 597 24.76 -19.59 -11.29
N ASP A 598 24.73 -20.33 -10.18
CA ASP A 598 25.82 -21.22 -9.78
C ASP A 598 25.72 -22.60 -10.44
N ASP A 599 26.88 -23.19 -10.77
CA ASP A 599 27.06 -24.48 -11.44
C ASP A 599 25.96 -24.80 -12.50
N ILE A 600 25.98 -24.08 -13.62
CA ILE A 600 24.93 -24.17 -14.65
C ILE A 600 24.74 -25.60 -15.14
N GLU A 601 25.82 -26.36 -15.34
CA GLU A 601 25.74 -27.76 -15.75
C GLU A 601 24.94 -28.64 -14.78
N ARG A 602 24.96 -28.32 -13.47
CA ARG A 602 24.24 -29.06 -12.44
C ARG A 602 22.79 -28.62 -12.33
N LEU A 603 22.49 -27.34 -12.61
CA LEU A 603 21.10 -26.89 -12.75
C LEU A 603 20.38 -27.60 -13.91
N LEU A 604 21.10 -27.82 -15.02
CA LEU A 604 20.62 -28.51 -16.22
C LEU A 604 20.59 -30.04 -16.09
N ASP A 605 20.98 -30.61 -14.95
CA ASP A 605 21.16 -32.05 -14.72
C ASP A 605 22.03 -32.72 -15.80
N PHE A 606 23.07 -32.04 -16.28
CA PHE A 606 23.88 -32.52 -17.40
C PHE A 606 24.76 -33.72 -17.01
N VAL A 607 24.62 -34.81 -17.75
CA VAL A 607 25.41 -36.04 -17.58
C VAL A 607 26.21 -36.32 -18.87
N PRO A 608 27.54 -36.56 -18.78
CA PRO A 608 28.38 -36.78 -19.96
C PRO A 608 28.16 -38.14 -20.64
N ILE A 609 27.64 -39.15 -19.91
CA ILE A 609 27.38 -40.50 -20.46
C ILE A 609 26.04 -40.48 -21.21
N GLY A 610 26.13 -40.26 -22.53
CA GLY A 610 24.98 -40.00 -23.40
C GLY A 610 24.37 -38.65 -23.04
N PRO A 611 24.64 -37.55 -23.78
CA PRO A 611 24.38 -36.19 -23.34
C PRO A 611 22.89 -36.00 -23.01
N ARG A 612 22.56 -36.15 -21.73
CA ARG A 612 21.23 -35.98 -21.16
C ARG A 612 21.25 -34.72 -20.31
N PHE A 613 20.26 -33.88 -20.52
CA PHE A 613 20.05 -32.63 -19.79
C PHE A 613 18.58 -32.23 -19.86
N SER A 614 18.15 -31.39 -18.92
CA SER A 614 16.79 -30.85 -18.91
C SER A 614 16.65 -29.69 -19.89
N ASN A 615 16.13 -29.97 -21.09
CA ASN A 615 15.94 -28.96 -22.13
C ASN A 615 14.95 -27.86 -21.70
N SER A 616 13.93 -28.19 -20.90
CA SER A 616 12.97 -27.22 -20.37
C SER A 616 13.66 -26.12 -19.52
N VAL A 617 14.60 -26.52 -18.67
CA VAL A 617 15.42 -25.60 -17.84
C VAL A 617 16.39 -24.81 -18.71
N LEU A 618 17.01 -25.45 -19.72
CA LEU A 618 17.90 -24.79 -20.68
C LEU A 618 17.19 -23.64 -21.41
N GLN A 619 16.03 -23.92 -22.00
CA GLN A 619 15.26 -22.91 -22.74
C GLN A 619 14.79 -21.78 -21.81
N ALA A 620 14.36 -22.10 -20.59
CA ALA A 620 13.99 -21.10 -19.61
C ALA A 620 15.16 -20.15 -19.27
N LEU A 621 16.36 -20.70 -19.03
CA LEU A 621 17.56 -19.90 -18.76
C LEU A 621 17.98 -19.04 -19.95
N LEU A 622 17.96 -19.58 -21.18
CA LEU A 622 18.29 -18.81 -22.39
C LEU A 622 17.37 -17.61 -22.59
N VAL A 623 16.07 -17.77 -22.31
CA VAL A 623 15.10 -16.67 -22.35
C VAL A 623 15.40 -15.65 -21.25
N LEU A 624 15.68 -16.10 -20.02
CA LEU A 624 15.94 -15.20 -18.90
C LEU A 624 17.26 -14.42 -19.04
N LEU A 625 18.30 -15.03 -19.60
CA LEU A 625 19.59 -14.36 -19.90
C LEU A 625 19.48 -13.26 -20.97
N LYS A 626 18.44 -13.31 -21.82
CA LYS A 626 18.20 -12.31 -22.88
C LYS A 626 17.08 -11.33 -22.55
N LYS A 627 16.28 -11.60 -21.50
CA LYS A 627 15.13 -10.79 -21.13
C LYS A 627 15.60 -9.51 -20.45
N ALA A 628 15.40 -8.38 -21.11
CA ALA A 628 15.69 -7.07 -20.53
C ALA A 628 14.77 -6.78 -19.33
N PRO A 629 15.30 -6.19 -18.23
CA PRO A 629 14.50 -5.77 -17.10
C PRO A 629 13.55 -4.61 -17.49
N PRO A 630 12.47 -4.37 -16.70
CA PRO A 630 11.59 -3.22 -16.89
C PRO A 630 12.34 -1.88 -16.85
N ARG A 631 11.75 -0.83 -17.46
CA ARG A 631 12.39 0.50 -17.56
C ARG A 631 12.83 1.03 -16.19
N GLY A 632 14.05 1.57 -16.15
CA GLY A 632 14.64 2.14 -14.93
C GLY A 632 15.25 1.12 -13.96
N ARG A 633 15.20 -0.18 -14.29
CA ARG A 633 15.81 -1.25 -13.48
C ARG A 633 16.99 -1.87 -14.23
N LYS A 634 18.03 -2.25 -13.51
CA LYS A 634 19.26 -2.80 -14.07
C LYS A 634 19.64 -4.12 -13.40
N LEU A 635 20.13 -5.06 -14.19
CA LEU A 635 20.39 -6.44 -13.78
C LEU A 635 21.79 -6.88 -14.24
N LEU A 636 22.58 -7.38 -13.30
CA LEU A 636 23.82 -8.11 -13.54
C LEU A 636 23.57 -9.60 -13.33
N ILE A 637 23.95 -10.44 -14.29
CA ILE A 637 23.87 -11.90 -14.16
C ILE A 637 25.29 -12.47 -14.22
N LEU A 638 25.70 -13.19 -13.18
CA LEU A 638 26.97 -13.91 -13.13
C LEU A 638 26.68 -15.41 -13.21
N GLY A 639 27.06 -16.06 -14.31
CA GLY A 639 26.98 -17.51 -14.45
C GLY A 639 28.30 -18.17 -14.07
N THR A 640 28.28 -19.35 -13.45
CA THR A 640 29.50 -20.14 -13.26
C THR A 640 29.39 -21.49 -13.96
N THR A 641 30.47 -21.91 -14.62
CA THR A 641 30.56 -23.27 -15.19
C THR A 641 31.95 -23.87 -15.08
N SER A 642 32.02 -25.18 -14.87
CA SER A 642 33.27 -25.94 -14.95
C SER A 642 33.55 -26.52 -16.33
N ARG A 643 32.57 -26.49 -17.25
CA ARG A 643 32.68 -27.08 -18.60
C ARG A 643 32.15 -26.13 -19.66
N LYS A 644 33.04 -25.27 -20.17
CA LYS A 644 32.76 -24.35 -21.27
C LYS A 644 32.28 -25.07 -22.53
N ASP A 645 32.94 -26.16 -22.89
CA ASP A 645 32.71 -26.89 -24.15
C ASP A 645 31.24 -27.32 -24.30
N VAL A 646 30.64 -27.77 -23.19
CA VAL A 646 29.23 -28.19 -23.12
C VAL A 646 28.28 -27.01 -23.36
N LEU A 647 28.56 -25.86 -22.72
CA LEU A 647 27.73 -24.65 -22.89
C LEU A 647 27.85 -24.08 -24.30
N GLN A 648 29.00 -24.26 -24.95
CA GLN A 648 29.22 -23.87 -26.34
C GLN A 648 28.37 -24.73 -27.29
N GLU A 649 28.35 -26.05 -27.11
CA GLU A 649 27.48 -26.96 -27.88
C GLU A 649 25.99 -26.67 -27.68
N MET A 650 25.60 -26.25 -26.48
CA MET A 650 24.21 -25.88 -26.15
C MET A 650 23.79 -24.48 -26.65
N GLY A 651 24.70 -23.70 -27.24
CA GLY A 651 24.43 -22.33 -27.70
C GLY A 651 24.16 -21.33 -26.55
N MET A 652 24.58 -21.66 -25.33
CA MET A 652 24.38 -20.80 -24.15
C MET A 652 25.47 -19.76 -24.00
N LEU A 653 26.68 -20.04 -24.50
CA LEU A 653 27.81 -19.10 -24.46
C LEU A 653 27.44 -17.78 -25.16
N ASP A 654 26.75 -17.84 -26.31
CA ASP A 654 26.29 -16.67 -27.07
C ASP A 654 25.21 -15.84 -26.35
N ALA A 655 24.60 -16.36 -25.27
CA ALA A 655 23.66 -15.61 -24.44
C ALA A 655 24.37 -14.74 -23.39
N PHE A 656 25.64 -15.03 -23.08
CA PHE A 656 26.46 -14.23 -22.19
C PHE A 656 27.17 -13.12 -22.98
N SER A 657 27.25 -11.93 -22.39
CA SER A 657 27.89 -10.77 -23.02
C SER A 657 29.42 -10.88 -22.98
N THR A 658 29.95 -11.50 -21.92
CA THR A 658 31.39 -11.71 -21.72
C THR A 658 31.65 -13.02 -20.96
N SER A 659 32.84 -13.58 -21.14
CA SER A 659 33.32 -14.75 -20.38
C SER A 659 34.66 -14.42 -19.71
N ILE A 660 34.75 -14.62 -18.40
CA ILE A 660 35.96 -14.44 -17.60
C ILE A 660 36.55 -15.82 -17.28
N HIS A 661 37.80 -16.05 -17.67
CA HIS A 661 38.48 -17.32 -17.43
C HIS A 661 39.21 -17.31 -16.09
N ILE A 662 38.93 -18.31 -15.25
CA ILE A 662 39.57 -18.49 -13.94
C ILE A 662 40.61 -19.61 -14.05
N PRO A 663 41.91 -19.28 -14.04
CA PRO A 663 42.98 -20.26 -14.18
C PRO A 663 43.20 -21.06 -12.89
N ASN A 664 43.70 -22.28 -13.03
CA ASN A 664 44.28 -23.02 -11.91
C ASN A 664 45.69 -22.48 -11.58
N ILE A 665 46.18 -22.85 -10.40
CA ILE A 665 47.55 -22.55 -9.99
C ILE A 665 48.50 -23.39 -10.87
N ALA A 666 49.18 -22.70 -11.78
CA ALA A 666 50.06 -23.31 -12.78
C ALA A 666 51.55 -23.33 -12.39
N ARG A 667 51.99 -22.31 -11.63
CA ARG A 667 53.40 -22.06 -11.30
C ARG A 667 53.67 -22.37 -9.84
N GLY A 668 54.86 -22.90 -9.56
CA GLY A 668 55.32 -23.15 -8.19
C GLY A 668 55.39 -21.90 -7.32
N GLU A 669 55.75 -20.75 -7.89
CA GLU A 669 55.76 -19.45 -7.20
C GLU A 669 54.36 -19.08 -6.70
N HIS A 670 53.35 -19.17 -7.57
CA HIS A 670 51.95 -18.92 -7.22
C HIS A 670 51.41 -19.90 -6.18
N LEU A 671 51.90 -21.15 -6.19
CA LEU A 671 51.56 -22.14 -5.19
C LEU A 671 52.13 -21.76 -3.81
N MET A 672 53.39 -21.30 -3.78
CA MET A 672 54.02 -20.86 -2.53
C MET A 672 53.33 -19.63 -1.95
N GLU A 673 52.98 -18.65 -2.80
CA GLU A 673 52.18 -17.48 -2.38
C GLU A 673 50.83 -17.91 -1.79
N ALA A 674 50.14 -18.84 -2.44
CA ALA A 674 48.88 -19.38 -1.92
C ALA A 674 49.05 -20.07 -0.57
N LEU A 675 50.13 -20.84 -0.38
CA LEU A 675 50.43 -21.54 0.88
C LEU A 675 50.82 -20.57 2.00
N GLU A 676 51.49 -19.48 1.67
CA GLU A 676 51.84 -18.43 2.61
C GLU A 676 50.59 -17.71 3.13
N LEU A 677 49.67 -17.34 2.23
CA LEU A 677 48.42 -16.68 2.56
C LEU A 677 47.43 -17.61 3.30
N LEU A 678 47.35 -18.89 2.93
CA LEU A 678 46.48 -19.87 3.58
C LEU A 678 47.01 -20.32 4.95
N GLY A 679 48.31 -20.21 5.18
CA GLY A 679 48.94 -20.72 6.39
C GLY A 679 48.95 -22.26 6.47
N GLY A 680 49.24 -22.78 7.67
CA GLY A 680 49.26 -24.22 7.96
C GLY A 680 50.66 -24.84 8.00
N PHE A 681 51.59 -24.43 7.13
CA PHE A 681 52.97 -24.94 7.12
C PHE A 681 53.96 -23.97 7.78
N GLN A 682 54.97 -24.52 8.47
CA GLN A 682 56.10 -23.75 9.03
C GLN A 682 57.08 -23.30 7.94
N GLU A 683 57.94 -22.33 8.24
CA GLU A 683 58.90 -21.75 7.28
C GLU A 683 59.88 -22.81 6.72
N GLU A 684 60.33 -23.76 7.55
CA GLU A 684 61.17 -24.88 7.13
C GLU A 684 60.45 -25.85 6.18
N GLU A 685 59.18 -26.16 6.47
CA GLU A 685 58.32 -27.01 5.62
C GLU A 685 58.04 -26.32 4.28
N ARG A 686 57.81 -25.00 4.30
CA ARG A 686 57.64 -24.19 3.09
C ARG A 686 58.92 -24.16 2.25
N ALA A 687 60.10 -24.04 2.87
CA ALA A 687 61.36 -24.08 2.16
C ALA A 687 61.59 -25.46 1.48
N HIS A 688 61.19 -26.55 2.13
CA HIS A 688 61.23 -27.89 1.56
C HIS A 688 60.28 -28.02 0.35
N ILE A 689 59.03 -27.56 0.48
CA ILE A 689 58.03 -27.55 -0.60
C ILE A 689 58.51 -26.66 -1.76
N ALA A 690 59.03 -25.47 -1.47
CA ALA A 690 59.57 -24.55 -2.47
C ALA A 690 60.68 -25.21 -3.29
N LYS A 691 61.61 -25.92 -2.64
CA LYS A 691 62.67 -26.67 -3.33
C LYS A 691 62.12 -27.77 -4.24
N ALA A 692 61.06 -28.44 -3.83
CA ALA A 692 60.42 -29.51 -4.60
C ALA A 692 59.62 -28.98 -5.82
N VAL A 693 59.08 -27.77 -5.74
CA VAL A 693 58.15 -27.22 -6.75
C VAL A 693 58.80 -26.18 -7.68
N LYS A 694 60.00 -25.64 -7.35
CA LYS A 694 60.69 -24.53 -8.07
C LYS A 694 60.83 -24.70 -9.59
N CYS A 695 60.81 -25.93 -10.12
CA CYS A 695 60.93 -26.20 -11.56
C CYS A 695 59.84 -27.14 -12.10
N LYS A 696 58.75 -27.34 -11.37
CA LYS A 696 57.65 -28.23 -11.77
C LYS A 696 56.42 -27.43 -12.18
N ALA A 697 55.77 -27.88 -13.26
CA ALA A 697 54.44 -27.39 -13.61
C ALA A 697 53.43 -28.01 -12.65
N VAL A 698 52.60 -27.18 -12.03
CA VAL A 698 51.53 -27.63 -11.14
C VAL A 698 50.21 -27.37 -11.85
N TRP A 699 49.18 -28.19 -11.61
CA TRP A 699 47.84 -27.89 -12.09
C TRP A 699 46.82 -28.20 -11.01
N ILE A 700 46.57 -27.22 -10.13
CA ILE A 700 45.69 -27.43 -8.98
C ILE A 700 44.75 -26.23 -8.76
N GLY A 701 43.49 -26.54 -8.45
CA GLY A 701 42.50 -25.53 -8.04
C GLY A 701 42.60 -25.22 -6.54
N ILE A 702 42.30 -23.99 -6.15
CA ILE A 702 42.43 -23.49 -4.77
C ILE A 702 41.62 -24.31 -3.75
N LYS A 703 40.40 -24.74 -4.08
CA LYS A 703 39.56 -25.55 -3.17
C LYS A 703 40.16 -26.94 -2.97
N LYS A 704 40.81 -27.50 -4.00
CA LYS A 704 41.53 -28.77 -3.88
C LYS A 704 42.80 -28.62 -3.07
N LEU A 705 43.53 -27.51 -3.25
CA LEU A 705 44.71 -27.18 -2.49
C LEU A 705 44.41 -27.11 -0.99
N GLN A 706 43.39 -26.36 -0.57
CA GLN A 706 42.95 -26.30 0.83
C GLN A 706 42.67 -27.69 1.43
N MET A 707 41.98 -28.54 0.68
CA MET A 707 41.71 -29.92 1.10
C MET A 707 43.00 -30.73 1.30
N LEU A 708 44.01 -30.56 0.44
CA LEU A 708 45.30 -31.24 0.57
C LEU A 708 46.13 -30.72 1.76
N ILE A 709 46.08 -29.41 2.01
CA ILE A 709 46.73 -28.79 3.17
C ILE A 709 46.15 -29.41 4.44
N GLU A 710 44.83 -29.39 4.60
CA GLU A 710 44.15 -29.90 5.79
C GLU A 710 44.42 -31.40 6.00
N MET A 711 44.36 -32.21 4.94
CA MET A 711 44.70 -33.63 5.01
C MET A 711 46.15 -33.86 5.48
N SER A 712 47.09 -33.01 5.05
CA SER A 712 48.50 -33.10 5.43
C SER A 712 48.71 -32.71 6.89
N LEU A 713 48.02 -31.67 7.38
CA LEU A 713 48.05 -31.25 8.78
C LEU A 713 47.55 -32.35 9.74
N GLN A 714 46.57 -33.14 9.32
CA GLN A 714 46.11 -34.30 10.10
C GLN A 714 47.16 -35.42 10.21
N VAL A 715 48.09 -35.52 9.26
CA VAL A 715 49.22 -36.46 9.36
C VAL A 715 50.21 -35.99 10.43
N ARG A 716 50.47 -34.68 10.49
CA ARG A 716 51.29 -34.07 11.54
C ARG A 716 50.71 -34.30 12.93
N SER A 717 49.40 -34.12 13.12
CA SER A 717 48.74 -34.35 14.42
C SER A 717 48.79 -35.84 14.84
N ARG A 718 48.62 -36.77 13.90
CA ARG A 718 48.77 -38.22 14.15
C ARG A 718 50.21 -38.61 14.48
N ALA A 719 51.21 -38.01 13.83
CA ALA A 719 52.61 -38.23 14.14
C ALA A 719 52.94 -37.76 15.56
N HIS A 720 52.52 -36.55 15.94
CA HIS A 720 52.69 -36.02 17.31
C HIS A 720 51.96 -36.87 18.37
N ALA A 721 50.74 -37.34 18.09
CA ALA A 721 49.98 -38.19 19.01
C ALA A 721 50.64 -39.57 19.24
N ARG A 722 51.33 -40.12 18.23
CA ARG A 722 52.13 -41.35 18.36
C ARG A 722 53.37 -41.14 19.21
N VAL A 723 54.06 -40.01 19.03
CA VAL A 723 55.23 -39.63 19.83
C VAL A 723 54.84 -39.42 21.30
N SER A 724 53.77 -38.65 21.56
CA SER A 724 53.29 -38.35 22.91
C SER A 724 52.80 -39.60 23.68
N ARG A 725 52.18 -40.57 22.98
CA ARG A 725 51.80 -41.86 23.60
C ARG A 725 53.00 -42.70 24.04
N ARG A 726 54.11 -42.64 23.29
CA ARG A 726 55.32 -43.40 23.58
C ARG A 726 56.24 -42.73 24.60
N GLU A 727 56.21 -41.40 24.70
CA GLU A 727 56.81 -40.67 25.84
C GLU A 727 56.13 -41.07 27.17
N GLY A 728 54.81 -41.33 27.16
CA GLY A 728 54.09 -41.89 28.30
C GLY A 728 54.45 -43.35 28.64
N GLU A 729 55.11 -44.07 27.74
CA GLU A 729 55.60 -45.45 27.93
C GLU A 729 57.08 -45.51 28.38
N GLY A 730 57.72 -44.36 28.64
CA GLY A 730 59.04 -44.29 29.28
C GLY A 730 60.25 -44.50 28.36
N ALA A 731 60.13 -44.27 27.05
CA ALA A 731 61.24 -44.37 26.11
C ALA A 731 62.26 -43.22 26.30
N SER A 732 63.56 -43.52 26.17
CA SER A 732 64.63 -42.54 26.39
C SER A 732 64.72 -41.53 25.23
N PRO A 733 65.10 -40.26 25.47
CA PRO A 733 65.20 -39.24 24.42
C PRO A 733 66.19 -39.60 23.30
N ALA A 734 67.22 -40.40 23.61
CA ALA A 734 68.24 -40.83 22.65
C ALA A 734 67.74 -41.95 21.72
N ASP A 735 66.85 -42.82 22.19
CA ASP A 735 66.23 -43.87 21.37
C ASP A 735 65.19 -43.30 20.40
N LEU A 736 64.43 -42.28 20.85
CA LEU A 736 63.52 -41.50 20.01
C LEU A 736 64.25 -40.75 18.88
N PHE A 737 65.42 -40.17 19.18
CA PHE A 737 66.21 -39.40 18.20
C PHE A 737 66.88 -40.30 17.14
N ASN A 738 67.38 -41.47 17.53
CA ASN A 738 68.02 -42.41 16.62
C ASN A 738 67.02 -43.18 15.75
N GLU A 739 65.76 -43.35 16.15
CA GLU A 739 64.74 -44.05 15.35
C GLU A 739 63.97 -43.12 14.39
N ILE A 740 63.86 -41.82 14.70
CA ILE A 740 63.47 -40.78 13.72
C ILE A 740 64.45 -40.76 12.53
N LEU A 741 65.74 -41.01 12.80
CA LEU A 741 66.79 -41.13 11.78
C LEU A 741 66.92 -42.52 11.12
N ASN A 742 66.32 -43.58 11.68
CA ASN A 742 66.46 -44.96 11.16
C ASN A 742 65.17 -45.58 10.61
N SER A 743 64.00 -44.96 10.83
CA SER A 743 62.77 -45.28 10.08
C SER A 743 62.79 -44.73 8.64
N SER A 744 63.88 -44.04 8.26
CA SER A 744 64.18 -43.53 6.92
C SER A 744 64.75 -44.60 5.99
N SER A 745 63.97 -45.67 5.73
CA SER A 745 64.09 -46.37 4.44
C SER A 745 63.17 -45.67 3.44
N GLY A 746 63.62 -44.52 2.92
CA GLY A 746 63.12 -43.90 1.69
C GLY A 746 61.91 -42.95 1.77
N PHE A 747 61.25 -42.78 2.90
CA PHE A 747 60.15 -41.82 3.06
C PHE A 747 60.30 -41.04 4.38
N ASP A 748 60.78 -39.79 4.31
CA ASP A 748 60.65 -38.85 5.43
C ASP A 748 59.15 -38.60 5.68
N GLY A 749 58.63 -39.06 6.81
CA GLY A 749 57.23 -38.89 7.22
C GLY A 749 56.84 -37.45 7.57
N SER A 750 57.53 -36.45 7.03
CA SER A 750 57.24 -35.04 7.27
C SER A 750 55.94 -34.63 6.56
N CYS A 751 55.17 -33.73 7.19
CA CYS A 751 53.94 -33.16 6.63
C CYS A 751 54.17 -32.61 5.21
N SER A 752 55.32 -31.97 5.01
CA SER A 752 55.76 -31.43 3.73
C SER A 752 56.01 -32.49 2.65
N THR A 753 56.57 -33.66 3.01
CA THR A 753 56.86 -34.76 2.08
C THR A 753 55.56 -35.43 1.60
N VAL A 754 54.59 -35.65 2.51
CA VAL A 754 53.26 -36.19 2.14
C VAL A 754 52.52 -35.25 1.20
N PHE A 755 52.60 -33.94 1.46
CA PHE A 755 52.01 -32.92 0.60
C PHE A 755 52.65 -32.90 -0.80
N VAL A 756 53.98 -32.96 -0.89
CA VAL A 756 54.72 -33.01 -2.18
C VAL A 756 54.42 -34.30 -2.97
N VAL A 757 54.26 -35.44 -2.29
CA VAL A 757 53.85 -36.70 -2.94
C VAL A 757 52.43 -36.63 -3.47
N ALA A 758 51.49 -36.05 -2.70
CA ALA A 758 50.12 -35.83 -3.13
C ALA A 758 50.01 -34.88 -4.34
N LEU A 759 50.92 -33.90 -4.44
CA LEU A 759 51.07 -33.04 -5.62
C LEU A 759 51.66 -33.79 -6.83
N SER A 760 52.67 -34.64 -6.62
CA SER A 760 53.41 -35.34 -7.69
C SER A 760 52.63 -36.49 -8.35
N HIS A 761 51.74 -37.16 -7.63
CA HIS A 761 50.92 -38.25 -8.18
C HIS A 761 49.92 -37.84 -9.27
N ARG A 762 49.86 -36.55 -9.62
CA ARG A 762 48.90 -35.96 -10.56
C ARG A 762 49.52 -35.35 -11.82
N GLU A 763 50.83 -35.50 -12.01
CA GLU A 763 51.49 -35.22 -13.30
C GLU A 763 51.08 -36.21 -14.41
N ALA A 764 50.48 -37.36 -14.07
CA ALA A 764 50.16 -38.44 -15.02
C ALA A 764 48.74 -38.39 -15.64
N GLY A 765 48.01 -37.28 -15.50
CA GLY A 765 46.66 -37.10 -16.05
C GLY A 765 46.55 -35.85 -16.91
N GLY A 766 47.37 -35.78 -17.96
CA GLY A 766 47.23 -34.85 -19.08
C GLY A 766 46.59 -35.54 -20.26
#